data_AF-A0A1W5CW67-F1
#
_entry.id   AF-A0A1W5CW67-F1
#
_cell.length_a   1.000
_cell.length_b   1.000
_cell.length_c   1.000
_cell.angle_alpha   90.00
_cell.angle_beta   90.00
_cell.angle_gamma   90.00
#
_symmetry.space_group_name_H-M   'P 1'
#
loop_
_entity.id
_entity.type
_entity.pdbx_description
1 polymer ?
#
loop_
_entity_poly.entity_id
_entity_poly.type
_entity_poly.pdbx_seq_one_letter_code
_entity_poly.pdbx_strand_id
1 'polypeptide(L)'
;MLQSKSKVEIMVLCAWSLLASPALAAVTQLALSSPMPQRLKQDRLGAVASENSICSRIGIELLKAGGNAADAHVGTAFCVGVIGPHHSGIGGGGFMLVRSPNGTYESVDFRETAPTAAFENMYKDNVNGSLFGGLASGVPGDIRGLEYLHTRYGILPWKTVLQPAIDLARHGFSIQEELLSAMEAGTGASGIDFLTNDHAWALDFAPNGTRLGLGDIMTRKRYAITLETIAGKGADVFYTGPMAEAMVSALRSANGTMTLADLQNYTVTSSPPLQIDYRGYHVYSCGAPASGAIVLSTLKTVEGYEDVGRGDTLNLSTHRLDEAIRFGYGQRASLGDPAFVDGITTYEAEIINSTTAAINRGKISDKHTLNVSDYDPAGFESPETHGTSHIVTADASGLAITYTTTINLFFGSTLIVPETGIIMNNEMNDFSIPKTRNEWGYIPSPSNYIRPHARPLTSITPTIVEHPNHTLYLILGASGGSRIITATIQNLWHVLDRNMSLPDALAQPRLHDQLIPNEVEVEDGGPDNRDLTPGHPGPSASLSDEPPMPRVMGAHRVQRSAKCAECKNRRVKCGREKPSCLRCRNGSRPCPGYEEKYIFLEQPRTPQSRGLHQGTDSGLESPPSTTSNKSRSPSSSIAEIAAPATGSCDAPSDYKVELDLEPLLARINSITHPQINTLYSPHATEKQLLSLYISSTCLIPTLPRELCLFREWLDYVPQHLGTSGVLHDAVQCITVAQLGRFYHDDTFIQGSWSIYIQALHRLQGIVVTPEGSSPQTLCATLLLSQYEFLTCSHKASWIVHAGGAARLMQERGPQAHKRGFENAMLRAFRPKMICKALMDGVDCFLDNEDWRSVLHHESQSQGQDPHQLVHLSDEFYEILASLPGVIKQTNSLHRALNPAEEEMSHALERARNLQRNLESWYGKLRAATYPPFWLVRSGPGESLFLWRYDYKNHHITGLVCSYYASLIVVNDIITSFPPSENLSRENTLYASEICKSVEFAYSQGFQGAYTIIFPLTVAYLASGPEIRSWIRDWPRKFDKYFDIKVWQVFEKMDAKGGIIQKRRYGRDEAECNRVGLINPPNTDANHMYSV
;
A
#
# COMPACT_ATOMS: atom_id res chain seq x y z
N MET A 1 27.42 10.40 -42.09
CA MET A 1 28.00 11.23 -41.01
C MET A 1 27.17 12.45 -40.58
N LEU A 2 26.14 12.90 -41.32
CA LEU A 2 25.28 14.04 -40.91
C LEU A 2 23.98 13.65 -40.16
N GLN A 3 23.69 12.35 -39.95
CA GLN A 3 22.47 11.90 -39.24
C GLN A 3 22.64 11.75 -37.72
N SER A 4 23.84 11.36 -37.24
CA SER A 4 24.13 11.19 -35.80
C SER A 4 24.18 12.53 -35.05
N LYS A 5 24.66 13.59 -35.72
CA LYS A 5 24.72 14.97 -35.18
C LYS A 5 23.37 15.47 -34.63
N SER A 6 22.25 14.96 -35.14
CA SER A 6 20.91 15.41 -34.73
C SER A 6 20.39 14.76 -33.45
N LYS A 7 20.73 13.51 -33.13
CA LYS A 7 20.03 12.77 -32.06
C LYS A 7 20.40 13.24 -30.66
N VAL A 8 21.68 13.45 -30.38
CA VAL A 8 22.18 13.85 -29.06
C VAL A 8 21.76 15.31 -28.73
N GLU A 9 21.91 16.23 -29.68
CA GLU A 9 21.41 17.61 -29.51
C GLU A 9 19.86 17.63 -29.44
N ILE A 10 19.13 16.78 -30.18
CA ILE A 10 17.66 16.64 -30.05
C ILE A 10 17.26 16.04 -28.69
N MET A 11 17.97 15.04 -28.16
CA MET A 11 17.71 14.46 -26.84
C MET A 11 17.86 15.50 -25.72
N VAL A 12 18.85 16.38 -25.83
CA VAL A 12 19.09 17.46 -24.86
C VAL A 12 18.15 18.66 -25.10
N LEU A 13 17.89 19.07 -26.36
CA LEU A 13 17.03 20.21 -26.72
C LEU A 13 15.52 19.90 -26.64
N CYS A 14 15.09 18.64 -26.75
CA CYS A 14 13.69 18.27 -26.53
C CYS A 14 13.28 18.43 -25.06
N ALA A 15 14.21 18.32 -24.11
CA ALA A 15 13.99 18.72 -22.72
C ALA A 15 13.71 20.24 -22.58
N TRP A 16 14.22 21.06 -23.50
CA TRP A 16 14.11 22.52 -23.47
C TRP A 16 12.86 23.10 -24.14
N SER A 17 12.33 22.46 -25.20
CA SER A 17 11.29 23.11 -26.02
C SER A 17 9.84 22.99 -25.51
N LEU A 18 9.64 22.56 -24.28
CA LEU A 18 8.33 22.22 -23.73
C LEU A 18 7.65 23.32 -22.93
N LEU A 19 8.29 24.49 -22.82
CA LEU A 19 8.02 25.39 -21.72
C LEU A 19 7.91 26.89 -22.12
N ALA A 20 7.33 27.19 -23.30
CA ALA A 20 6.76 28.52 -23.67
C ALA A 20 5.33 28.41 -24.26
N SER A 21 4.45 29.40 -24.06
CA SER A 21 2.96 29.42 -24.15
C SER A 21 2.38 29.96 -25.49
N PRO A 22 1.07 30.37 -25.66
CA PRO A 22 -0.25 29.73 -25.39
C PRO A 22 -1.30 29.85 -26.55
N ALA A 23 -2.52 29.32 -26.31
CA ALA A 23 -3.85 29.88 -26.62
C ALA A 23 -4.75 29.35 -27.79
N LEU A 24 -5.98 28.97 -27.36
CA LEU A 24 -7.32 29.36 -27.85
C LEU A 24 -8.18 28.45 -28.77
N ALA A 25 -9.49 28.58 -28.48
CA ALA A 25 -10.74 28.11 -29.12
C ALA A 25 -11.29 26.73 -28.69
N ALA A 26 -12.58 26.47 -28.45
CA ALA A 26 -13.82 27.18 -28.07
C ALA A 26 -14.99 26.23 -28.47
N VAL A 27 -15.87 25.90 -27.52
CA VAL A 27 -17.33 25.64 -27.62
C VAL A 27 -17.92 24.91 -28.85
N THR A 28 -18.58 23.76 -28.67
CA THR A 28 -20.06 23.54 -28.82
C THR A 28 -20.49 22.07 -28.75
N GLN A 29 -21.69 21.86 -28.17
CA GLN A 29 -22.45 20.61 -28.07
C GLN A 29 -23.16 20.26 -29.39
N LEU A 30 -23.41 18.98 -29.69
CA LEU A 30 -24.73 18.31 -29.66
C LEU A 30 -24.70 16.95 -30.36
N ALA A 31 -25.53 16.05 -29.82
CA ALA A 31 -25.67 14.65 -30.13
C ALA A 31 -26.24 14.35 -31.52
N LEU A 32 -25.92 13.17 -32.06
CA LEU A 32 -26.91 12.29 -32.69
C LEU A 32 -26.62 10.82 -32.33
N SER A 33 -27.71 10.16 -32.00
CA SER A 33 -27.88 8.87 -31.33
C SER A 33 -27.91 7.67 -32.27
N SER A 34 -27.45 6.53 -31.78
CA SER A 34 -28.14 5.23 -31.96
C SER A 34 -27.91 4.35 -30.72
N PRO A 35 -28.88 3.54 -30.29
CA PRO A 35 -28.92 2.98 -28.94
C PRO A 35 -28.10 1.69 -28.86
N MET A 36 -27.08 1.68 -28.00
CA MET A 36 -26.56 0.44 -27.41
C MET A 36 -27.23 0.23 -26.04
N PRO A 37 -27.52 -1.03 -25.66
CA PRO A 37 -28.20 -1.35 -24.42
C PRO A 37 -27.41 -0.81 -23.23
N GLN A 38 -28.12 -0.29 -22.23
CA GLN A 38 -27.54 0.28 -21.00
C GLN A 38 -26.56 -0.72 -20.36
N ARG A 39 -25.26 -0.51 -20.55
CA ARG A 39 -24.24 -1.04 -19.64
C ARG A 39 -24.47 -0.38 -18.28
N LEU A 40 -24.83 -1.18 -17.29
CA LEU A 40 -24.72 -0.80 -15.88
C LEU A 40 -23.29 -0.27 -15.65
N LYS A 41 -23.17 0.92 -15.03
CA LYS A 41 -21.86 1.54 -14.71
C LYS A 41 -21.01 0.57 -13.87
N GLN A 42 -19.74 0.48 -14.22
CA GLN A 42 -18.72 -0.45 -13.71
C GLN A 42 -18.53 -0.45 -12.17
N ASP A 43 -18.96 0.61 -11.48
CA ASP A 43 -18.88 0.77 -10.00
C ASP A 43 -20.07 0.14 -9.23
N ARG A 44 -20.84 -0.76 -9.86
CA ARG A 44 -22.12 -1.27 -9.33
C ARG A 44 -22.30 -2.78 -9.44
N LEU A 45 -21.23 -3.57 -9.59
CA LEU A 45 -21.35 -5.03 -9.74
C LEU A 45 -21.32 -5.75 -8.37
N GLY A 46 -20.45 -5.32 -7.48
CA GLY A 46 -20.21 -5.96 -6.19
C GLY A 46 -18.80 -5.67 -5.71
N ALA A 47 -18.35 -6.43 -4.72
CA ALA A 47 -17.01 -6.37 -4.19
C ALA A 47 -16.62 -7.65 -3.45
N VAL A 48 -15.30 -7.82 -3.31
CA VAL A 48 -14.62 -9.01 -2.82
C VAL A 48 -13.47 -8.54 -1.93
N ALA A 49 -13.29 -9.17 -0.78
CA ALA A 49 -12.08 -9.03 0.03
C ALA A 49 -11.66 -10.40 0.57
N SER A 50 -10.37 -10.68 0.41
CA SER A 50 -9.64 -11.76 1.09
C SER A 50 -8.30 -11.22 1.59
N GLU A 51 -7.52 -12.04 2.29
CA GLU A 51 -6.18 -11.64 2.75
C GLU A 51 -5.15 -11.46 1.64
N ASN A 52 -5.49 -11.79 0.38
CA ASN A 52 -4.56 -11.74 -0.75
C ASN A 52 -5.12 -10.98 -1.95
N SER A 53 -4.41 -9.93 -2.36
CA SER A 53 -4.82 -9.05 -3.47
C SER A 53 -4.95 -9.74 -4.83
N ILE A 54 -4.24 -10.86 -5.09
CA ILE A 54 -4.40 -11.65 -6.32
C ILE A 54 -5.75 -12.38 -6.29
N CYS A 55 -6.10 -12.95 -5.14
CA CYS A 55 -7.36 -13.67 -4.97
C CYS A 55 -8.56 -12.72 -4.95
N SER A 56 -8.49 -11.59 -4.24
CA SER A 56 -9.48 -10.50 -4.31
C SER A 56 -9.72 -10.09 -5.77
N ARG A 57 -8.65 -9.96 -6.57
CA ARG A 57 -8.74 -9.59 -7.99
C ARG A 57 -9.41 -10.67 -8.85
N ILE A 58 -9.13 -11.94 -8.60
CA ILE A 58 -9.81 -13.05 -9.29
C ILE A 58 -11.32 -12.98 -9.08
N GLY A 59 -11.77 -12.78 -7.83
CA GLY A 59 -13.20 -12.58 -7.55
C GLY A 59 -13.79 -11.36 -8.26
N ILE A 60 -13.07 -10.24 -8.30
CA ILE A 60 -13.49 -9.03 -9.02
C ILE A 60 -13.62 -9.27 -10.53
N GLU A 61 -12.68 -10.02 -11.13
CA GLU A 61 -12.75 -10.35 -12.56
C GLU A 61 -13.92 -11.30 -12.87
N LEU A 62 -14.28 -12.21 -11.95
CA LEU A 62 -15.47 -13.05 -12.08
C LEU A 62 -16.76 -12.22 -12.00
N LEU A 63 -16.84 -11.21 -11.12
CA LEU A 63 -17.95 -10.25 -11.14
C LEU A 63 -18.03 -9.49 -12.47
N LYS A 64 -16.89 -9.03 -13.00
CA LYS A 64 -16.82 -8.35 -14.30
C LYS A 64 -17.19 -9.25 -15.48
N ALA A 65 -16.91 -10.54 -15.37
CA ALA A 65 -17.30 -11.56 -16.34
C ALA A 65 -18.81 -11.88 -16.32
N GLY A 66 -19.59 -11.19 -15.47
CA GLY A 66 -21.03 -11.36 -15.35
C GLY A 66 -21.43 -12.37 -14.28
N GLY A 67 -20.50 -12.82 -13.43
CA GLY A 67 -20.79 -13.59 -12.24
C GLY A 67 -21.34 -12.75 -11.10
N ASN A 68 -21.77 -13.43 -10.04
CA ASN A 68 -22.31 -12.81 -8.84
C ASN A 68 -21.40 -13.02 -7.62
N ALA A 69 -21.85 -12.63 -6.43
CA ALA A 69 -21.05 -12.75 -5.21
C ALA A 69 -20.63 -14.19 -4.91
N ALA A 70 -21.45 -15.21 -5.26
CA ALA A 70 -21.10 -16.61 -5.09
C ALA A 70 -20.02 -17.07 -6.07
N ASP A 71 -20.13 -16.72 -7.36
CA ASP A 71 -19.07 -17.05 -8.34
C ASP A 71 -17.74 -16.42 -7.95
N ALA A 72 -17.79 -15.13 -7.57
CA ALA A 72 -16.63 -14.39 -7.10
C ALA A 72 -16.01 -15.04 -5.85
N HIS A 73 -16.87 -15.48 -4.92
CA HIS A 73 -16.45 -16.15 -3.69
C HIS A 73 -15.70 -17.45 -3.98
N VAL A 74 -16.32 -18.33 -4.78
CA VAL A 74 -15.77 -19.66 -5.09
C VAL A 74 -14.43 -19.53 -5.81
N GLY A 75 -14.31 -18.65 -6.80
CA GLY A 75 -13.02 -18.43 -7.48
C GLY A 75 -11.94 -17.85 -6.55
N THR A 76 -12.34 -16.99 -5.61
CA THR A 76 -11.44 -16.44 -4.59
C THR A 76 -10.96 -17.53 -3.63
N ALA A 77 -11.86 -18.39 -3.13
CA ALA A 77 -11.52 -19.49 -2.23
C ALA A 77 -10.55 -20.50 -2.86
N PHE A 78 -10.78 -20.91 -4.12
CA PHE A 78 -9.83 -21.75 -4.84
C PHE A 78 -8.48 -21.08 -5.06
N CYS A 79 -8.44 -19.75 -5.29
CA CYS A 79 -7.18 -19.00 -5.37
C CYS A 79 -6.43 -19.02 -4.04
N VAL A 80 -7.14 -18.79 -2.92
CA VAL A 80 -6.55 -18.82 -1.58
C VAL A 80 -5.92 -20.19 -1.31
N GLY A 81 -6.60 -21.28 -1.66
CA GLY A 81 -6.03 -22.64 -1.56
C GLY A 81 -4.77 -22.88 -2.41
N VAL A 82 -4.50 -22.04 -3.42
CA VAL A 82 -3.27 -22.08 -4.24
C VAL A 82 -2.14 -21.27 -3.62
N ILE A 83 -2.41 -20.01 -3.25
CA ILE A 83 -1.41 -19.03 -2.77
C ILE A 83 -1.13 -19.14 -1.27
N GLY A 84 -2.15 -19.51 -0.49
CA GLY A 84 -2.12 -19.71 0.95
C GLY A 84 -2.16 -21.19 1.36
N PRO A 85 -1.35 -22.09 0.75
CA PRO A 85 -1.44 -23.52 1.00
C PRO A 85 -1.09 -23.93 2.44
N HIS A 86 -0.49 -23.01 3.19
CA HIS A 86 -0.08 -23.22 4.58
C HIS A 86 -1.24 -23.08 5.57
N HIS A 87 -2.37 -22.46 5.22
CA HIS A 87 -3.44 -22.18 6.17
C HIS A 87 -4.85 -22.50 5.66
N SER A 88 -5.05 -22.71 4.35
CA SER A 88 -6.37 -23.04 3.80
C SER A 88 -6.27 -23.78 2.46
N GLY A 89 -7.34 -24.50 2.11
CA GLY A 89 -7.50 -25.12 0.80
C GLY A 89 -8.41 -26.35 0.83
N ILE A 90 -8.53 -27.00 -0.32
CA ILE A 90 -9.50 -28.09 -0.54
C ILE A 90 -9.34 -29.32 0.35
N GLY A 91 -8.22 -29.46 1.06
CA GLY A 91 -7.99 -30.51 2.05
C GLY A 91 -8.51 -30.18 3.45
N GLY A 92 -9.22 -29.05 3.61
CA GLY A 92 -9.77 -28.59 4.88
C GLY A 92 -11.30 -28.40 4.87
N GLY A 93 -11.78 -27.42 5.64
CA GLY A 93 -13.20 -27.13 5.86
C GLY A 93 -13.44 -25.81 6.59
N GLY A 94 -14.67 -25.58 7.06
CA GLY A 94 -15.04 -24.32 7.69
C GLY A 94 -16.53 -24.00 7.71
N PHE A 95 -16.86 -22.71 7.78
CA PHE A 95 -18.24 -22.20 7.86
C PHE A 95 -18.45 -21.00 6.95
N MET A 96 -19.69 -20.86 6.46
CA MET A 96 -20.14 -19.63 5.79
C MET A 96 -21.50 -19.19 6.31
N LEU A 97 -21.68 -17.88 6.40
CA LEU A 97 -22.97 -17.24 6.60
C LEU A 97 -23.35 -16.54 5.29
N VAL A 98 -24.48 -16.96 4.74
CA VAL A 98 -25.00 -16.47 3.46
C VAL A 98 -26.27 -15.69 3.70
N ARG A 99 -26.29 -14.43 3.26
CA ARG A 99 -27.49 -13.61 3.12
C ARG A 99 -27.90 -13.62 1.66
N SER A 100 -29.04 -14.21 1.36
CA SER A 100 -29.55 -14.30 -0.01
C SER A 100 -30.07 -12.93 -0.52
N PRO A 101 -30.27 -12.77 -1.85
CA PRO A 101 -30.84 -11.55 -2.42
C PRO A 101 -32.20 -11.15 -1.84
N ASN A 102 -33.00 -12.12 -1.36
CA ASN A 102 -34.33 -11.86 -0.80
C ASN A 102 -34.29 -11.51 0.71
N GLY A 103 -33.10 -11.48 1.32
CA GLY A 103 -32.92 -11.18 2.74
C GLY A 103 -33.01 -12.39 3.68
N THR A 104 -33.18 -13.61 3.18
CA THR A 104 -33.08 -14.82 4.01
C THR A 104 -31.63 -15.16 4.31
N TYR A 105 -31.40 -15.82 5.44
CA TYR A 105 -30.07 -16.25 5.87
C TYR A 105 -29.96 -17.77 5.98
N GLU A 106 -28.76 -18.27 5.74
CA GLU A 106 -28.36 -19.62 6.11
C GLU A 106 -26.92 -19.65 6.65
N SER A 107 -26.72 -20.48 7.67
CA SER A 107 -25.42 -20.87 8.19
C SER A 107 -25.08 -22.22 7.58
N VAL A 108 -24.06 -22.27 6.72
CA VAL A 108 -23.61 -23.50 6.07
C VAL A 108 -22.34 -23.97 6.76
N ASP A 109 -22.42 -25.17 7.31
CA ASP A 109 -21.33 -25.87 7.97
C ASP A 109 -20.78 -26.95 7.03
N PHE A 110 -19.54 -26.68 6.59
CA PHE A 110 -18.70 -27.56 5.78
C PHE A 110 -17.41 -27.91 6.55
N ARG A 111 -17.50 -27.94 7.88
CA ARG A 111 -16.43 -28.38 8.78
C ARG A 111 -16.11 -29.85 8.55
N GLU A 112 -14.87 -30.20 8.76
CA GLU A 112 -14.39 -31.57 8.69
C GLU A 112 -15.10 -32.46 9.70
N THR A 113 -15.36 -33.71 9.31
CA THR A 113 -15.91 -34.70 10.23
C THR A 113 -14.83 -35.68 10.66
N ALA A 114 -14.93 -36.18 11.89
CA ALA A 114 -14.11 -37.28 12.35
C ALA A 114 -14.40 -38.55 11.52
N PRO A 115 -13.38 -39.29 11.07
CA PRO A 115 -13.58 -40.56 10.36
C PRO A 115 -14.41 -41.56 11.18
N THR A 116 -15.06 -42.53 10.52
CA THR A 116 -15.86 -43.59 11.16
C THR A 116 -15.08 -44.32 12.26
N ALA A 117 -13.78 -44.53 12.05
CA ALA A 117 -12.91 -45.23 12.97
C ALA A 117 -12.39 -44.36 14.13
N ALA A 118 -12.73 -43.08 14.20
CA ALA A 118 -12.35 -42.21 15.30
C ALA A 118 -13.05 -42.64 16.60
N PHE A 119 -12.38 -42.49 17.74
CA PHE A 119 -12.96 -42.80 19.04
C PHE A 119 -12.38 -41.90 20.12
N GLU A 120 -13.17 -41.66 21.16
CA GLU A 120 -12.93 -40.68 22.22
C GLU A 120 -11.49 -40.65 22.76
N ASN A 121 -10.89 -41.82 23.02
CA ASN A 121 -9.58 -41.92 23.67
C ASN A 121 -8.40 -42.13 22.70
N MET A 122 -8.57 -41.92 21.39
CA MET A 122 -7.55 -42.29 20.38
C MET A 122 -6.21 -41.54 20.51
N TYR A 123 -6.19 -40.37 21.16
CA TYR A 123 -4.97 -39.57 21.38
C TYR A 123 -4.47 -39.53 22.82
N LYS A 124 -5.16 -40.20 23.76
CA LYS A 124 -4.83 -40.10 25.20
C LYS A 124 -3.37 -40.40 25.52
N ASP A 125 -2.78 -41.36 24.80
CA ASP A 125 -1.38 -41.77 24.97
C ASP A 125 -0.51 -41.36 23.75
N ASN A 126 -1.03 -40.52 22.85
CA ASN A 126 -0.35 -40.02 21.64
C ASN A 126 -0.96 -38.69 21.15
N VAL A 127 -0.75 -37.60 21.89
CA VAL A 127 -1.24 -36.26 21.53
C VAL A 127 -0.67 -35.81 20.17
N ASN A 128 0.60 -36.11 19.86
CA ASN A 128 1.18 -35.79 18.55
C ASN A 128 0.44 -36.42 17.37
N GLY A 129 -0.32 -37.50 17.59
CA GLY A 129 -1.18 -38.09 16.57
C GLY A 129 -2.35 -37.20 16.15
N SER A 130 -2.75 -36.21 16.94
CA SER A 130 -3.74 -35.20 16.56
C SER A 130 -3.14 -34.06 15.75
N LEU A 131 -1.83 -33.85 15.84
CA LEU A 131 -1.11 -32.76 15.18
C LEU A 131 -0.54 -33.17 13.82
N PHE A 132 0.03 -34.37 13.72
CA PHE A 132 0.84 -34.81 12.57
C PHE A 132 0.39 -36.15 12.00
N GLY A 133 0.58 -36.32 10.69
CA GLY A 133 0.32 -37.57 9.98
C GLY A 133 -1.16 -37.83 9.71
N GLY A 134 -1.49 -39.05 9.27
CA GLY A 134 -2.81 -39.36 8.75
C GLY A 134 -3.92 -39.46 9.80
N LEU A 135 -3.59 -39.66 11.09
CA LEU A 135 -4.60 -39.69 12.16
C LEU A 135 -5.19 -38.31 12.41
N ALA A 136 -4.36 -37.28 12.30
CA ALA A 136 -4.72 -35.88 12.54
C ALA A 136 -5.80 -35.35 11.58
N SER A 137 -5.95 -35.97 10.40
CA SER A 137 -6.83 -35.45 9.35
C SER A 137 -8.29 -35.88 9.52
N GLY A 138 -9.16 -34.88 9.60
CA GLY A 138 -10.61 -35.03 9.42
C GLY A 138 -11.00 -35.09 7.94
N VAL A 139 -12.21 -35.53 7.65
CA VAL A 139 -12.74 -35.67 6.28
C VAL A 139 -12.96 -34.27 5.68
N PRO A 140 -12.27 -33.89 4.58
CA PRO A 140 -12.32 -32.52 4.06
C PRO A 140 -13.70 -32.12 3.53
N GLY A 141 -14.18 -30.94 3.93
CA GLY A 141 -15.49 -30.43 3.57
C GLY A 141 -15.53 -29.26 2.57
N ASP A 142 -14.39 -28.60 2.36
CA ASP A 142 -14.32 -27.31 1.67
C ASP A 142 -14.91 -27.35 0.25
N ILE A 143 -14.61 -28.39 -0.54
CA ILE A 143 -15.16 -28.55 -1.88
C ILE A 143 -16.69 -28.71 -1.89
N ARG A 144 -17.27 -29.50 -0.96
CA ARG A 144 -18.73 -29.59 -0.87
C ARG A 144 -19.35 -28.28 -0.43
N GLY A 145 -18.69 -27.51 0.44
CA GLY A 145 -19.13 -26.16 0.81
C GLY A 145 -19.19 -25.23 -0.40
N LEU A 146 -18.12 -25.19 -1.19
CA LEU A 146 -18.03 -24.36 -2.40
C LEU A 146 -18.98 -24.82 -3.51
N GLU A 147 -19.16 -26.14 -3.70
CA GLU A 147 -20.16 -26.71 -4.61
C GLU A 147 -21.58 -26.34 -4.18
N TYR A 148 -21.90 -26.44 -2.89
CA TYR A 148 -23.20 -26.08 -2.34
C TYR A 148 -23.52 -24.61 -2.62
N LEU A 149 -22.56 -23.71 -2.34
CA LEU A 149 -22.68 -22.29 -2.60
C LEU A 149 -22.88 -22.00 -4.10
N HIS A 150 -22.05 -22.61 -4.96
CA HIS A 150 -22.11 -22.41 -6.41
C HIS A 150 -23.39 -22.95 -7.02
N THR A 151 -23.81 -24.15 -6.65
CA THR A 151 -25.03 -24.78 -7.18
C THR A 151 -26.28 -23.97 -6.83
N ARG A 152 -26.31 -23.38 -5.63
CA ARG A 152 -27.48 -22.66 -5.13
C ARG A 152 -27.54 -21.21 -5.59
N TYR A 153 -26.38 -20.56 -5.69
CA TYR A 153 -26.30 -19.13 -5.94
C TYR A 153 -25.47 -18.75 -7.17
N GLY A 154 -24.50 -19.55 -7.59
CA GLY A 154 -23.63 -19.25 -8.73
C GLY A 154 -24.37 -19.17 -10.06
N ILE A 155 -23.87 -18.34 -10.97
CA ILE A 155 -24.45 -18.14 -12.31
C ILE A 155 -23.44 -18.38 -13.44
N LEU A 156 -22.14 -18.39 -13.14
CA LEU A 156 -21.12 -18.78 -14.12
C LEU A 156 -20.95 -20.29 -14.13
N PRO A 157 -20.52 -20.89 -15.27
CA PRO A 157 -20.18 -22.31 -15.29
C PRO A 157 -19.06 -22.62 -14.30
N TRP A 158 -19.19 -23.69 -13.52
CA TRP A 158 -18.20 -24.14 -12.51
C TRP A 158 -16.75 -24.08 -13.02
N LYS A 159 -16.50 -24.63 -14.20
CA LYS A 159 -15.19 -24.60 -14.85
C LYS A 159 -14.63 -23.17 -15.04
N THR A 160 -15.48 -22.22 -15.41
CA THR A 160 -15.10 -20.82 -15.60
C THR A 160 -14.63 -20.19 -14.28
N VAL A 161 -15.31 -20.53 -13.18
CA VAL A 161 -15.01 -20.02 -11.84
C VAL A 161 -13.66 -20.54 -11.33
N LEU A 162 -13.33 -21.80 -11.60
CA LEU A 162 -12.07 -22.43 -11.16
C LEU A 162 -10.86 -22.08 -12.04
N GLN A 163 -11.08 -21.69 -13.30
CA GLN A 163 -10.01 -21.48 -14.28
C GLN A 163 -8.89 -20.53 -13.80
N PRO A 164 -9.17 -19.39 -13.16
CA PRO A 164 -8.11 -18.49 -12.69
C PRO A 164 -7.19 -19.12 -11.65
N ALA A 165 -7.73 -19.93 -10.73
CA ALA A 165 -6.93 -20.65 -9.74
C ALA A 165 -6.10 -21.78 -10.37
N ILE A 166 -6.65 -22.47 -11.38
CA ILE A 166 -5.92 -23.47 -12.17
C ILE A 166 -4.71 -22.83 -12.87
N ASP A 167 -4.93 -21.70 -13.54
CA ASP A 167 -3.88 -20.97 -14.25
C ASP A 167 -2.79 -20.47 -13.30
N LEU A 168 -3.19 -19.97 -12.13
CA LEU A 168 -2.29 -19.52 -11.08
C LEU A 168 -1.42 -20.66 -10.53
N ALA A 169 -2.02 -21.82 -10.23
CA ALA A 169 -1.28 -23.00 -9.77
C ALA A 169 -0.31 -23.52 -10.85
N ARG A 170 -0.71 -23.45 -12.13
CA ARG A 170 0.06 -23.96 -13.27
C ARG A 170 1.23 -23.07 -13.65
N HIS A 171 0.99 -21.76 -13.70
CA HIS A 171 1.97 -20.77 -14.16
C HIS A 171 2.76 -20.12 -13.02
N GLY A 172 2.27 -20.26 -11.79
CA GLY A 172 2.93 -19.89 -10.57
C GLY A 172 2.66 -18.47 -10.10
N PHE A 173 3.06 -18.23 -8.85
CA PHE A 173 2.96 -16.95 -8.15
C PHE A 173 4.25 -16.68 -7.38
N SER A 174 4.52 -15.41 -7.07
CA SER A 174 5.69 -15.03 -6.28
C SER A 174 5.43 -15.28 -4.80
N ILE A 175 6.37 -15.94 -4.11
CA ILE A 175 6.28 -16.18 -2.66
C ILE A 175 6.31 -14.84 -1.92
N GLN A 176 5.33 -14.67 -1.03
CA GLN A 176 5.17 -13.48 -0.18
C GLN A 176 5.73 -13.74 1.23
N GLU A 177 5.93 -12.67 1.99
CA GLU A 177 6.49 -12.72 3.36
C GLU A 177 5.72 -13.67 4.28
N GLU A 178 4.41 -13.70 4.19
CA GLU A 178 3.55 -14.56 5.01
C GLU A 178 3.77 -16.05 4.72
N LEU A 179 3.80 -16.45 3.45
CA LEU A 179 4.09 -17.84 3.08
C LEU A 179 5.52 -18.23 3.49
N LEU A 180 6.50 -17.33 3.35
CA LEU A 180 7.86 -17.58 3.79
C LEU A 180 7.96 -17.75 5.32
N SER A 181 7.28 -16.88 6.08
CA SER A 181 7.24 -16.97 7.55
C SER A 181 6.55 -18.26 8.01
N ALA A 182 5.43 -18.64 7.38
CA ALA A 182 4.75 -19.90 7.68
C ALA A 182 5.63 -21.11 7.33
N MET A 183 6.34 -21.03 6.21
CA MET A 183 7.37 -21.99 5.81
C MET A 183 8.39 -22.13 6.96
N GLU A 184 9.03 -21.06 7.39
CA GLU A 184 10.03 -21.08 8.47
C GLU A 184 9.48 -21.68 9.76
N ALA A 185 8.31 -21.19 10.21
CA ALA A 185 7.62 -21.67 11.41
C ALA A 185 7.29 -23.16 11.35
N GLY A 186 6.73 -23.63 10.24
CA GLY A 186 6.36 -25.04 10.04
C GLY A 186 7.57 -25.97 10.11
N THR A 187 8.74 -25.54 9.63
CA THR A 187 9.98 -26.34 9.66
C THR A 187 10.80 -26.17 10.95
N GLY A 188 10.61 -25.06 11.67
CA GLY A 188 11.32 -24.76 12.91
C GLY A 188 10.83 -25.60 14.10
N ALA A 189 9.51 -25.85 14.19
CA ALA A 189 8.91 -26.53 15.33
C ALA A 189 9.33 -28.02 15.47
N SER A 190 9.58 -28.71 14.36
CA SER A 190 9.95 -30.13 14.34
C SER A 190 11.46 -30.38 14.33
N GLY A 191 12.27 -29.33 14.08
CA GLY A 191 13.71 -29.44 13.81
C GLY A 191 14.06 -30.19 12.51
N ILE A 192 13.05 -30.56 11.71
CA ILE A 192 13.20 -31.29 10.45
C ILE A 192 12.55 -30.48 9.33
N ASP A 193 13.35 -30.06 8.36
CA ASP A 193 12.85 -29.38 7.16
C ASP A 193 12.13 -30.37 6.22
N PHE A 194 10.87 -30.69 6.53
CA PHE A 194 10.05 -31.59 5.69
C PHE A 194 9.78 -31.00 4.31
N LEU A 195 9.81 -29.67 4.15
CA LEU A 195 9.55 -29.02 2.86
C LEU A 195 10.67 -29.30 1.84
N THR A 196 11.88 -29.59 2.32
CA THR A 196 13.02 -29.98 1.48
C THR A 196 13.29 -31.49 1.52
N ASN A 197 13.13 -32.13 2.68
CA ASN A 197 13.56 -33.53 2.89
C ASN A 197 12.49 -34.56 2.50
N ASP A 198 11.21 -34.20 2.52
CA ASP A 198 10.15 -35.06 2.01
C ASP A 198 9.99 -34.82 0.50
N HIS A 199 10.20 -35.87 -0.30
CA HIS A 199 10.07 -35.79 -1.74
C HIS A 199 8.69 -35.30 -2.18
N ALA A 200 7.62 -35.68 -1.47
CA ALA A 200 6.27 -35.24 -1.80
C ALA A 200 6.14 -33.73 -1.64
N TRP A 201 6.73 -33.11 -0.62
CA TRP A 201 6.71 -31.66 -0.43
C TRP A 201 7.70 -30.91 -1.35
N ALA A 202 8.91 -31.45 -1.51
CA ALA A 202 9.97 -30.84 -2.29
C ALA A 202 9.58 -30.57 -3.76
N LEU A 203 8.68 -31.37 -4.33
CA LEU A 203 8.17 -31.14 -5.69
C LEU A 203 7.56 -29.74 -5.90
N ASP A 204 6.91 -29.18 -4.87
CA ASP A 204 6.28 -27.86 -4.95
C ASP A 204 7.14 -26.77 -4.25
N PHE A 205 7.82 -27.11 -3.15
CA PHE A 205 8.51 -26.14 -2.28
C PHE A 205 10.04 -26.10 -2.44
N ALA A 206 10.64 -27.12 -3.05
CA ALA A 206 12.08 -27.19 -3.32
C ALA A 206 12.39 -27.88 -4.68
N PRO A 207 11.76 -27.46 -5.80
CA PRO A 207 11.77 -28.21 -7.06
C PRO A 207 13.16 -28.38 -7.68
N ASN A 208 14.13 -27.53 -7.31
CA ASN A 208 15.52 -27.58 -7.76
C ASN A 208 16.48 -28.12 -6.69
N GLY A 209 15.97 -28.82 -5.67
CA GLY A 209 16.74 -29.29 -4.52
C GLY A 209 17.10 -28.21 -3.50
N THR A 210 16.62 -26.99 -3.71
CA THR A 210 16.72 -25.86 -2.78
C THR A 210 15.34 -25.27 -2.57
N ARG A 211 15.02 -24.98 -1.31
CA ARG A 211 13.76 -24.38 -0.89
C ARG A 211 13.55 -23.01 -1.54
N LEU A 212 12.35 -22.75 -2.03
CA LEU A 212 11.97 -21.47 -2.60
C LEU A 212 11.93 -20.38 -1.52
N GLY A 213 12.44 -19.19 -1.85
CA GLY A 213 12.50 -18.03 -0.95
C GLY A 213 11.59 -16.88 -1.36
N LEU A 214 11.65 -15.77 -0.61
CA LEU A 214 10.88 -14.55 -0.90
C LEU A 214 11.13 -14.06 -2.33
N GLY A 215 10.05 -13.83 -3.09
CA GLY A 215 10.14 -13.37 -4.47
C GLY A 215 10.23 -14.49 -5.51
N ASP A 216 10.67 -15.71 -5.14
CA ASP A 216 10.74 -16.84 -6.06
C ASP A 216 9.36 -17.22 -6.59
N ILE A 217 9.33 -17.76 -7.81
CA ILE A 217 8.09 -18.22 -8.43
C ILE A 217 7.81 -19.66 -8.01
N MET A 218 6.76 -19.84 -7.20
CA MET A 218 6.24 -21.15 -6.83
C MET A 218 5.20 -21.61 -7.86
N THR A 219 5.33 -22.84 -8.35
CA THR A 219 4.29 -23.50 -9.16
C THR A 219 3.80 -24.75 -8.42
N ARG A 220 2.49 -25.04 -8.51
CA ARG A 220 1.88 -26.27 -7.96
C ARG A 220 1.23 -27.05 -9.10
N LYS A 221 2.06 -27.58 -10.01
CA LYS A 221 1.60 -28.11 -11.31
C LYS A 221 0.65 -29.30 -11.18
N ARG A 222 0.94 -30.23 -10.26
CA ARG A 222 0.04 -31.37 -9.97
C ARG A 222 -1.28 -30.90 -9.33
N TYR A 223 -1.22 -29.89 -8.47
CA TYR A 223 -2.42 -29.28 -7.88
C TYR A 223 -3.27 -28.59 -8.95
N ALA A 224 -2.66 -27.97 -9.97
CA ALA A 224 -3.39 -27.43 -11.10
C ALA A 224 -4.15 -28.52 -11.89
N ILE A 225 -3.59 -29.74 -12.01
CA ILE A 225 -4.26 -30.89 -12.64
C ILE A 225 -5.43 -31.38 -11.76
N THR A 226 -5.25 -31.40 -10.44
CA THR A 226 -6.30 -31.68 -9.46
C THR A 226 -7.48 -30.72 -9.64
N LEU A 227 -7.21 -29.41 -9.64
CA LEU A 227 -8.23 -28.38 -9.83
C LEU A 227 -8.88 -28.46 -11.23
N GLU A 228 -8.12 -28.74 -12.29
CA GLU A 228 -8.66 -28.94 -13.64
C GLU A 228 -9.59 -30.15 -13.72
N THR A 229 -9.27 -31.23 -13.00
CA THR A 229 -10.11 -32.42 -12.92
C THR A 229 -11.42 -32.11 -12.21
N ILE A 230 -11.38 -31.40 -11.08
CA ILE A 230 -12.57 -30.95 -10.34
C ILE A 230 -13.41 -29.98 -11.19
N ALA A 231 -12.76 -29.06 -11.91
CA ALA A 231 -13.44 -28.12 -12.80
C ALA A 231 -14.13 -28.83 -13.98
N GLY A 232 -13.53 -29.89 -14.52
CA GLY A 232 -14.06 -30.63 -15.66
C GLY A 232 -15.09 -31.70 -15.32
N LYS A 233 -15.03 -32.28 -14.12
CA LYS A 233 -15.84 -33.44 -13.73
C LYS A 233 -16.76 -33.22 -12.51
N GLY A 234 -16.72 -32.04 -11.91
CA GLY A 234 -17.52 -31.70 -10.71
C GLY A 234 -16.83 -32.10 -9.40
N ALA A 235 -17.45 -31.77 -8.26
CA ALA A 235 -16.88 -32.02 -6.94
C ALA A 235 -16.76 -33.51 -6.58
N ASP A 236 -17.64 -34.36 -7.12
CA ASP A 236 -17.71 -35.79 -6.78
C ASP A 236 -16.38 -36.54 -7.01
N VAL A 237 -15.56 -36.08 -7.96
CA VAL A 237 -14.25 -36.69 -8.24
C VAL A 237 -13.22 -36.49 -7.14
N PHE A 238 -13.47 -35.58 -6.20
CA PHE A 238 -12.65 -35.42 -5.01
C PHE A 238 -12.99 -36.47 -3.94
N TYR A 239 -14.27 -36.86 -3.86
CA TYR A 239 -14.80 -37.77 -2.84
C TYR A 239 -14.89 -39.23 -3.29
N THR A 240 -14.69 -39.49 -4.58
CA THR A 240 -14.75 -40.83 -5.18
C THR A 240 -13.68 -41.05 -6.24
N GLY A 241 -13.38 -42.30 -6.56
CA GLY A 241 -12.44 -42.67 -7.61
C GLY A 241 -10.98 -42.35 -7.30
N PRO A 242 -10.12 -42.13 -8.34
CA PRO A 242 -8.67 -42.11 -8.17
C PRO A 242 -8.12 -41.04 -7.20
N MET A 243 -8.78 -39.88 -7.10
CA MET A 243 -8.33 -38.81 -6.19
C MET A 243 -8.57 -39.19 -4.72
N ALA A 244 -9.75 -39.74 -4.42
CA ALA A 244 -10.09 -40.26 -3.11
C ALA A 244 -9.22 -41.46 -2.73
N GLU A 245 -8.92 -42.35 -3.69
CA GLU A 245 -8.01 -43.49 -3.51
C GLU A 245 -6.59 -43.03 -3.16
N ALA A 246 -6.04 -42.05 -3.89
CA ALA A 246 -4.73 -41.47 -3.61
C ALA A 246 -4.68 -40.82 -2.22
N MET A 247 -5.71 -40.06 -1.86
CA MET A 247 -5.82 -39.42 -0.55
C MET A 247 -5.85 -40.43 0.60
N VAL A 248 -6.72 -41.44 0.53
CA VAL A 248 -6.82 -42.50 1.54
C VAL A 248 -5.53 -43.33 1.61
N SER A 249 -4.87 -43.58 0.47
CA SER A 249 -3.59 -44.26 0.43
C SER A 249 -2.49 -43.47 1.15
N ALA A 250 -2.39 -42.16 0.89
CA ALA A 250 -1.42 -41.29 1.53
C ALA A 250 -1.66 -41.19 3.05
N LEU A 251 -2.92 -41.00 3.47
CA LEU A 251 -3.29 -40.97 4.89
C LEU A 251 -2.94 -42.28 5.59
N ARG A 252 -3.30 -43.45 5.03
CA ARG A 252 -2.99 -44.76 5.62
C ARG A 252 -1.49 -45.02 5.71
N SER A 253 -0.72 -44.59 4.71
CA SER A 253 0.74 -44.70 4.72
C SER A 253 1.36 -43.87 5.84
N ALA A 254 0.68 -42.81 6.28
CA ALA A 254 1.02 -42.00 7.44
C ALA A 254 0.18 -42.34 8.68
N ASN A 255 -0.23 -43.61 8.84
CA ASN A 255 -0.96 -44.14 9.99
C ASN A 255 -2.41 -43.64 10.19
N GLY A 256 -3.03 -43.06 9.16
CA GLY A 256 -4.40 -42.57 9.20
C GLY A 256 -5.48 -43.64 9.07
N THR A 257 -6.68 -43.33 9.57
CA THR A 257 -7.83 -44.26 9.63
C THR A 257 -8.96 -43.93 8.67
N MET A 258 -8.90 -42.79 7.97
CA MET A 258 -9.89 -42.38 6.98
C MET A 258 -10.05 -43.45 5.88
N THR A 259 -11.29 -43.66 5.46
CA THR A 259 -11.67 -44.62 4.42
C THR A 259 -12.33 -43.92 3.23
N LEU A 260 -12.44 -44.63 2.11
CA LEU A 260 -13.21 -44.14 0.94
C LEU A 260 -14.69 -43.91 1.29
N ALA A 261 -15.25 -44.72 2.19
CA ALA A 261 -16.62 -44.55 2.65
C ALA A 261 -16.80 -43.25 3.45
N ASP A 262 -15.79 -42.85 4.24
CA ASP A 262 -15.82 -41.57 4.95
C ASP A 262 -15.90 -40.38 3.98
N LEU A 263 -15.06 -40.38 2.94
CA LEU A 263 -15.09 -39.37 1.89
C LEU A 263 -16.42 -39.39 1.12
N GLN A 264 -16.86 -40.56 0.68
CA GLN A 264 -18.08 -40.71 -0.12
C GLN A 264 -19.34 -40.25 0.65
N ASN A 265 -19.39 -40.45 1.96
CA ASN A 265 -20.55 -40.14 2.80
C ASN A 265 -20.51 -38.72 3.39
N TYR A 266 -19.46 -37.94 3.15
CA TYR A 266 -19.37 -36.57 3.65
C TYR A 266 -20.46 -35.67 3.04
N THR A 267 -21.13 -34.89 3.89
CA THR A 267 -22.14 -33.92 3.47
C THR A 267 -22.00 -32.61 4.26
N VAL A 268 -22.40 -31.50 3.63
CA VAL A 268 -22.55 -30.21 4.29
C VAL A 268 -23.89 -30.13 5.00
N THR A 269 -23.98 -29.31 6.04
CA THR A 269 -25.27 -28.99 6.68
C THR A 269 -25.57 -27.51 6.53
N SER A 270 -26.86 -27.18 6.45
CA SER A 270 -27.35 -25.80 6.43
C SER A 270 -28.39 -25.65 7.54
N SER A 271 -28.22 -24.63 8.36
CA SER A 271 -29.09 -24.32 9.50
C SER A 271 -29.43 -22.82 9.54
N PRO A 272 -30.50 -22.42 10.24
CA PRO A 272 -30.76 -21.00 10.51
C PRO A 272 -29.58 -20.38 11.29
N PRO A 273 -29.21 -19.12 11.03
CA PRO A 273 -28.18 -18.45 11.83
C PRO A 273 -28.69 -18.10 13.23
N LEU A 274 -27.74 -17.82 14.13
CA LEU A 274 -28.04 -17.10 15.36
C LEU A 274 -28.23 -15.61 15.05
N GLN A 275 -29.10 -14.96 15.82
CA GLN A 275 -29.42 -13.55 15.67
C GLN A 275 -29.60 -12.88 17.03
N ILE A 276 -29.11 -11.66 17.17
CA ILE A 276 -29.48 -10.74 18.23
C ILE A 276 -29.86 -9.37 17.67
N ASP A 277 -30.64 -8.62 18.45
CA ASP A 277 -30.70 -7.16 18.33
C ASP A 277 -29.61 -6.56 19.22
N TYR A 278 -28.81 -5.66 18.63
CA TYR A 278 -27.75 -4.95 19.32
C TYR A 278 -27.79 -3.46 18.95
N ARG A 279 -28.20 -2.61 19.89
CA ARG A 279 -28.28 -1.15 19.70
C ARG A 279 -29.05 -0.71 18.43
N GLY A 280 -30.13 -1.44 18.13
CA GLY A 280 -30.97 -1.20 16.96
C GLY A 280 -30.48 -1.82 15.65
N TYR A 281 -29.32 -2.50 15.64
CA TYR A 281 -28.87 -3.32 14.52
C TYR A 281 -29.28 -4.79 14.71
N HIS A 282 -29.46 -5.51 13.60
CA HIS A 282 -29.59 -6.97 13.62
C HIS A 282 -28.22 -7.58 13.33
N VAL A 283 -27.70 -8.40 14.25
CA VAL A 283 -26.40 -9.05 14.12
C VAL A 283 -26.61 -10.56 13.98
N TYR A 284 -26.06 -11.13 12.91
CA TYR A 284 -26.21 -12.55 12.54
C TYR A 284 -24.86 -13.25 12.57
N SER A 285 -24.81 -14.48 13.07
CA SER A 285 -23.62 -15.33 13.06
C SER A 285 -23.98 -16.82 12.97
N CYS A 286 -23.02 -17.68 12.64
CA CYS A 286 -23.18 -19.14 12.69
C CYS A 286 -23.35 -19.65 14.13
N GLY A 287 -24.12 -20.73 14.30
CA GLY A 287 -24.20 -21.49 15.56
C GLY A 287 -23.16 -22.60 15.65
N ALA A 288 -23.19 -23.36 16.74
CA ALA A 288 -22.29 -24.46 17.03
C ALA A 288 -22.26 -25.51 15.90
N PRO A 289 -21.10 -26.12 15.59
CA PRO A 289 -19.84 -26.03 16.34
C PRO A 289 -18.98 -24.78 16.04
N ALA A 290 -19.50 -23.77 15.34
CA ALA A 290 -18.85 -22.45 15.28
C ALA A 290 -19.06 -21.63 16.56
N SER A 291 -18.21 -20.63 16.81
CA SER A 291 -18.23 -19.82 18.04
C SER A 291 -19.06 -18.53 17.92
N GLY A 292 -19.98 -18.44 16.97
CA GLY A 292 -20.77 -17.22 16.75
C GLY A 292 -21.60 -16.80 17.97
N ALA A 293 -22.15 -17.78 18.71
CA ALA A 293 -22.88 -17.52 19.94
C ALA A 293 -22.07 -16.72 20.98
N ILE A 294 -20.75 -16.91 21.00
CA ILE A 294 -19.83 -16.24 21.93
C ILE A 294 -19.69 -14.76 21.58
N VAL A 295 -19.51 -14.44 20.30
CA VAL A 295 -19.51 -13.04 19.82
C VAL A 295 -20.81 -12.36 20.20
N LEU A 296 -21.96 -13.01 19.95
CA LEU A 296 -23.26 -12.45 20.24
C LEU A 296 -23.50 -12.27 21.75
N SER A 297 -23.07 -13.24 22.59
CA SER A 297 -23.20 -13.14 24.05
C SER A 297 -22.35 -12.02 24.63
N THR A 298 -21.11 -11.85 24.16
CA THR A 298 -20.24 -10.75 24.59
C THR A 298 -20.85 -9.40 24.21
N LEU A 299 -21.36 -9.24 22.98
CA LEU A 299 -22.06 -8.03 22.55
C LEU A 299 -23.28 -7.75 23.45
N LYS A 300 -24.14 -8.74 23.71
CA LYS A 300 -25.31 -8.56 24.60
C LYS A 300 -24.92 -8.16 26.02
N THR A 301 -23.80 -8.69 26.52
CA THR A 301 -23.28 -8.33 27.85
C THR A 301 -22.91 -6.84 27.90
N VAL A 302 -22.14 -6.36 26.92
CA VAL A 302 -21.70 -4.95 26.87
C VAL A 302 -22.80 -3.97 26.46
N GLU A 303 -23.87 -4.43 25.79
CA GLU A 303 -24.99 -3.60 25.33
C GLU A 303 -25.60 -2.74 26.44
N GLY A 304 -25.67 -3.29 27.66
CA GLY A 304 -26.27 -2.61 28.81
C GLY A 304 -25.43 -1.49 29.42
N TYR A 305 -24.22 -1.24 28.93
CA TYR A 305 -23.44 -0.06 29.26
C TYR A 305 -23.72 1.04 28.23
N GLU A 306 -24.21 2.20 28.68
CA GLU A 306 -24.53 3.34 27.79
C GLU A 306 -23.28 4.11 27.33
N ASP A 307 -22.18 3.98 28.07
CA ASP A 307 -20.92 4.70 27.86
C ASP A 307 -19.84 3.86 27.18
N VAL A 308 -20.10 2.57 26.92
CA VAL A 308 -19.21 1.68 26.17
C VAL A 308 -19.07 2.22 24.75
N GLY A 309 -17.88 2.73 24.44
CA GLY A 309 -17.55 3.32 23.14
C GLY A 309 -17.36 4.85 23.13
N ARG A 310 -17.63 5.55 24.25
CA ARG A 310 -17.27 6.97 24.37
C ARG A 310 -15.77 7.16 24.55
N GLY A 311 -15.24 8.26 24.02
CA GLY A 311 -13.80 8.55 24.08
C GLY A 311 -13.27 8.82 25.49
N ASP A 312 -14.09 9.42 26.37
CA ASP A 312 -13.74 9.75 27.75
C ASP A 312 -13.73 8.53 28.69
N THR A 313 -14.39 7.45 28.31
CA THR A 313 -14.48 6.19 29.07
C THR A 313 -13.72 5.05 28.39
N LEU A 314 -12.81 5.35 27.45
CA LEU A 314 -12.21 4.34 26.58
C LEU A 314 -11.52 3.23 27.39
N ASN A 315 -10.69 3.57 28.37
CA ASN A 315 -9.99 2.57 29.20
C ASN A 315 -10.97 1.67 29.95
N LEU A 316 -12.01 2.26 30.55
CA LEU A 316 -13.04 1.50 31.26
C LEU A 316 -13.90 0.65 30.30
N SER A 317 -14.17 1.16 29.10
CA SER A 317 -14.88 0.41 28.06
C SER A 317 -14.05 -0.79 27.59
N THR A 318 -12.73 -0.62 27.43
CA THR A 318 -11.81 -1.70 27.09
C THR A 318 -11.79 -2.76 28.19
N HIS A 319 -11.67 -2.36 29.46
CA HIS A 319 -11.76 -3.28 30.61
C HIS A 319 -13.09 -4.06 30.62
N ARG A 320 -14.23 -3.36 30.52
CA ARG A 320 -15.55 -4.01 30.49
C ARG A 320 -15.73 -4.94 29.29
N LEU A 321 -15.11 -4.61 28.14
CA LEU A 321 -15.13 -5.46 26.95
C LEU A 321 -14.32 -6.73 27.16
N ASP A 322 -13.11 -6.60 27.73
CA ASP A 322 -12.24 -7.72 28.06
C ASP A 322 -12.88 -8.68 29.08
N GLU A 323 -13.46 -8.14 30.15
CA GLU A 323 -14.22 -8.91 31.13
C GLU A 323 -15.43 -9.63 30.52
N ALA A 324 -16.11 -9.01 29.55
CA ALA A 324 -17.21 -9.64 28.81
C ALA A 324 -16.72 -10.71 27.81
N ILE A 325 -15.51 -10.56 27.26
CA ILE A 325 -14.83 -11.57 26.45
C ILE A 325 -14.51 -12.79 27.32
N ARG A 326 -13.97 -12.59 28.54
CA ARG A 326 -13.66 -13.66 29.50
C ARG A 326 -14.89 -14.49 29.87
N PHE A 327 -16.04 -13.85 30.12
CA PHE A 327 -17.32 -14.57 30.28
C PHE A 327 -17.73 -15.34 29.02
N GLY A 328 -17.51 -14.77 27.84
CA GLY A 328 -17.76 -15.43 26.56
C GLY A 328 -16.91 -16.70 26.38
N TYR A 329 -15.60 -16.65 26.66
CA TYR A 329 -14.73 -17.83 26.59
C TYR A 329 -15.07 -18.88 27.64
N GLY A 330 -15.48 -18.47 28.85
CA GLY A 330 -16.02 -19.40 29.84
C GLY A 330 -17.26 -20.15 29.35
N GLN A 331 -18.16 -19.46 28.62
CA GLN A 331 -19.33 -20.09 27.98
C GLN A 331 -18.92 -20.99 26.81
N ARG A 332 -17.89 -20.61 26.04
CA ARG A 332 -17.38 -21.38 24.88
C ARG A 332 -17.04 -22.82 25.26
N ALA A 333 -16.49 -23.04 26.45
CA ALA A 333 -16.05 -24.36 26.88
C ALA A 333 -17.20 -25.39 26.99
N SER A 334 -18.46 -24.93 27.04
CA SER A 334 -19.64 -25.81 27.06
C SER A 334 -20.19 -26.13 25.67
N LEU A 335 -19.70 -25.48 24.61
CA LEU A 335 -20.11 -25.74 23.23
C LEU A 335 -19.54 -27.07 22.69
N GLY A 336 -20.22 -27.64 21.70
CA GLY A 336 -19.83 -28.86 21.00
C GLY A 336 -20.72 -29.08 19.77
N ASP A 337 -20.54 -30.20 19.07
CA ASP A 337 -21.35 -30.54 17.91
C ASP A 337 -22.82 -30.81 18.32
N PRO A 338 -23.80 -30.00 17.87
CA PRO A 338 -25.21 -30.17 18.24
C PRO A 338 -25.83 -31.47 17.71
N ALA A 339 -25.20 -32.16 16.74
CA ALA A 339 -25.65 -33.47 16.29
C ALA A 339 -25.30 -34.60 17.30
N PHE A 340 -24.41 -34.34 18.25
CA PHE A 340 -23.90 -35.35 19.20
C PHE A 340 -24.01 -34.94 20.67
N VAL A 341 -24.21 -33.67 20.97
CA VAL A 341 -24.36 -33.14 22.32
C VAL A 341 -25.76 -32.55 22.48
N ASP A 342 -26.54 -33.15 23.38
CA ASP A 342 -27.91 -32.70 23.64
C ASP A 342 -27.92 -31.31 24.29
N GLY A 343 -28.88 -30.47 23.87
CA GLY A 343 -29.15 -29.19 24.51
C GLY A 343 -28.28 -28.01 24.05
N ILE A 344 -27.33 -28.21 23.12
CA ILE A 344 -26.46 -27.12 22.61
C ILE A 344 -27.28 -25.95 22.03
N THR A 345 -28.28 -26.22 21.19
CA THR A 345 -29.14 -25.15 20.63
C THR A 345 -29.90 -24.37 21.71
N THR A 346 -30.35 -25.05 22.76
CA THR A 346 -31.01 -24.39 23.90
C THR A 346 -30.01 -23.54 24.68
N TYR A 347 -28.79 -24.05 24.89
CA TYR A 347 -27.71 -23.34 25.55
C TYR A 347 -27.29 -22.08 24.78
N GLU A 348 -27.14 -22.17 23.46
CA GLU A 348 -26.84 -21.01 22.60
C GLU A 348 -27.93 -19.93 22.73
N ALA A 349 -29.21 -20.33 22.72
CA ALA A 349 -30.32 -19.40 22.93
C ALA A 349 -30.33 -18.79 24.34
N GLU A 350 -29.86 -19.52 25.35
CA GLU A 350 -29.73 -19.04 26.73
C GLU A 350 -28.60 -18.00 26.87
N ILE A 351 -27.42 -18.26 26.32
CA ILE A 351 -26.25 -17.37 26.51
C ILE A 351 -26.37 -16.06 25.72
N ILE A 352 -27.10 -16.03 24.60
CA ILE A 352 -27.32 -14.81 23.82
C ILE A 352 -28.54 -13.99 24.27
N ASN A 353 -29.26 -14.43 25.31
CA ASN A 353 -30.43 -13.70 25.79
C ASN A 353 -30.05 -12.54 26.73
N SER A 354 -30.95 -11.56 26.85
CA SER A 354 -30.73 -10.36 27.68
C SER A 354 -30.61 -10.66 29.19
N THR A 355 -31.20 -11.75 29.69
CA THR A 355 -31.16 -12.12 31.10
C THR A 355 -29.78 -12.59 31.52
N THR A 356 -29.19 -13.53 30.77
CA THR A 356 -27.83 -14.03 30.98
C THR A 356 -26.81 -12.90 30.82
N ALA A 357 -26.97 -12.07 29.78
CA ALA A 357 -26.16 -10.89 29.58
C ALA A 357 -26.21 -9.91 30.77
N ALA A 358 -27.38 -9.69 31.38
CA ALA A 358 -27.51 -8.85 32.57
C ALA A 358 -26.86 -9.49 33.82
N ILE A 359 -26.95 -10.81 33.97
CA ILE A 359 -26.28 -11.54 35.06
C ILE A 359 -24.76 -11.41 34.93
N ASN A 360 -24.20 -11.69 33.74
CA ASN A 360 -22.76 -11.56 33.48
C ASN A 360 -22.31 -10.12 33.70
N ARG A 361 -23.02 -9.14 33.13
CA ARG A 361 -22.71 -7.71 33.33
C ARG A 361 -22.73 -7.31 34.81
N GLY A 362 -23.67 -7.83 35.60
CA GLY A 362 -23.77 -7.54 37.04
C GLY A 362 -22.60 -8.07 37.88
N LYS A 363 -21.79 -9.00 37.33
CA LYS A 363 -20.57 -9.52 37.98
C LYS A 363 -19.31 -8.73 37.60
N ILE A 364 -19.30 -8.05 36.46
CA ILE A 364 -18.14 -7.28 35.98
C ILE A 364 -17.89 -6.11 36.94
N SER A 365 -16.66 -6.02 37.48
CA SER A 365 -16.24 -4.91 38.32
C SER A 365 -15.42 -3.91 37.51
N ASP A 366 -15.72 -2.62 37.63
CA ASP A 366 -14.93 -1.54 37.02
C ASP A 366 -13.50 -1.37 37.60
N LYS A 367 -13.14 -2.15 38.64
CA LYS A 367 -11.91 -1.93 39.42
C LYS A 367 -10.95 -3.11 39.45
N HIS A 368 -11.43 -4.32 39.18
CA HIS A 368 -10.63 -5.54 39.26
C HIS A 368 -11.22 -6.63 38.37
N THR A 369 -10.37 -7.57 37.95
CA THR A 369 -10.78 -8.83 37.32
C THR A 369 -11.16 -9.85 38.42
N LEU A 370 -12.07 -10.77 38.09
CA LEU A 370 -12.45 -11.88 38.96
C LEU A 370 -11.44 -13.03 38.87
N ASN A 371 -11.58 -14.05 39.72
CA ASN A 371 -10.80 -15.26 39.55
C ASN A 371 -11.29 -16.03 38.32
N VAL A 372 -10.43 -16.79 37.66
CA VAL A 372 -10.82 -17.55 36.46
C VAL A 372 -12.03 -18.46 36.71
N SER A 373 -12.13 -19.05 37.91
CA SER A 373 -13.25 -19.88 38.35
C SER A 373 -14.61 -19.17 38.38
N ASP A 374 -14.63 -17.83 38.37
CA ASP A 374 -15.87 -17.06 38.33
C ASP A 374 -16.43 -16.93 36.90
N TYR A 375 -15.57 -17.03 35.88
CA TYR A 375 -15.94 -17.03 34.46
C TYR A 375 -16.19 -18.45 33.93
N ASP A 376 -15.35 -19.41 34.34
CA ASP A 376 -15.51 -20.83 34.07
C ASP A 376 -15.45 -21.66 35.37
N PRO A 377 -16.61 -21.86 36.03
CA PRO A 377 -16.69 -22.64 37.26
C PRO A 377 -16.35 -24.12 37.08
N ALA A 378 -16.46 -24.65 35.86
CA ALA A 378 -16.19 -26.05 35.58
C ALA A 378 -14.70 -26.33 35.33
N GLY A 379 -13.91 -25.30 35.03
CA GLY A 379 -12.47 -25.40 34.82
C GLY A 379 -12.13 -26.21 33.57
N PHE A 380 -12.89 -26.00 32.50
CA PHE A 380 -12.66 -26.60 31.20
C PHE A 380 -11.63 -25.82 30.38
N GLU A 381 -10.80 -26.53 29.63
CA GLU A 381 -9.84 -25.88 28.73
C GLU A 381 -10.52 -25.33 27.48
N SER A 382 -10.00 -24.21 26.97
CA SER A 382 -10.26 -23.72 25.62
C SER A 382 -8.97 -23.91 24.81
N PRO A 383 -8.92 -24.85 23.85
CA PRO A 383 -7.70 -25.12 23.10
C PRO A 383 -7.30 -23.94 22.22
N GLU A 384 -5.99 -23.71 22.13
CA GLU A 384 -5.40 -22.77 21.18
C GLU A 384 -5.42 -23.39 19.78
N THR A 385 -5.79 -22.60 18.78
CA THR A 385 -5.91 -23.01 17.37
C THR A 385 -5.21 -21.98 16.51
N HIS A 386 -4.78 -22.36 15.30
CA HIS A 386 -4.06 -21.48 14.37
C HIS A 386 -4.50 -21.68 12.92
N GLY A 387 -3.95 -20.89 11.99
CA GLY A 387 -4.04 -21.06 10.54
C GLY A 387 -5.45 -20.98 9.96
N THR A 388 -5.83 -19.84 9.36
CA THR A 388 -7.19 -19.68 8.80
C THR A 388 -7.17 -18.63 7.69
N SER A 389 -8.15 -18.65 6.78
CA SER A 389 -8.46 -17.54 5.86
C SER A 389 -9.87 -17.05 6.08
N HIS A 390 -10.11 -15.78 5.79
CA HIS A 390 -11.46 -15.24 5.76
C HIS A 390 -11.74 -14.63 4.39
N ILE A 391 -12.96 -14.77 3.89
CA ILE A 391 -13.34 -14.19 2.60
C ILE A 391 -14.73 -13.59 2.77
N VAL A 392 -14.90 -12.36 2.27
CA VAL A 392 -16.20 -11.71 2.19
C VAL A 392 -16.49 -11.27 0.76
N THR A 393 -17.71 -11.53 0.30
CA THR A 393 -18.19 -11.06 -1.00
C THR A 393 -19.61 -10.50 -0.88
N ALA A 394 -19.90 -9.47 -1.67
CA ALA A 394 -21.25 -8.96 -1.83
C ALA A 394 -21.46 -8.44 -3.25
N ASP A 395 -22.68 -8.52 -3.76
CA ASP A 395 -23.02 -8.01 -5.09
C ASP A 395 -24.23 -7.09 -5.09
N ALA A 396 -24.55 -6.56 -6.28
CA ALA A 396 -25.67 -5.65 -6.47
C ALA A 396 -27.04 -6.30 -6.34
N SER A 397 -27.14 -7.64 -6.33
CA SER A 397 -28.40 -8.34 -6.05
C SER A 397 -28.76 -8.33 -4.56
N GLY A 398 -27.79 -8.02 -3.68
CA GLY A 398 -27.94 -8.11 -2.24
C GLY A 398 -27.53 -9.47 -1.67
N LEU A 399 -26.99 -10.37 -2.50
CA LEU A 399 -26.28 -11.55 -2.05
C LEU A 399 -25.00 -11.12 -1.34
N ALA A 400 -24.82 -11.60 -0.11
CA ALA A 400 -23.67 -11.34 0.73
C ALA A 400 -23.22 -12.62 1.42
N ILE A 401 -21.93 -12.89 1.37
CA ILE A 401 -21.33 -14.14 1.86
C ILE A 401 -20.11 -13.76 2.71
N THR A 402 -20.04 -14.34 3.90
CA THR A 402 -18.84 -14.37 4.73
C THR A 402 -18.49 -15.82 4.98
N TYR A 403 -17.21 -16.15 4.84
CA TYR A 403 -16.72 -17.53 4.78
C TYR A 403 -15.37 -17.56 5.46
N THR A 404 -15.17 -18.56 6.28
CA THR A 404 -13.90 -18.80 6.95
C THR A 404 -13.52 -20.25 6.70
N THR A 405 -12.31 -20.47 6.20
CA THR A 405 -11.78 -21.79 5.84
C THR A 405 -10.42 -22.00 6.46
N THR A 406 -10.05 -23.26 6.69
CA THR A 406 -8.83 -23.63 7.40
C THR A 406 -8.41 -25.06 7.05
N ILE A 407 -7.12 -25.35 7.23
CA ILE A 407 -6.58 -26.72 7.36
C ILE A 407 -6.03 -26.97 8.79
N ASN A 408 -6.49 -26.15 9.74
CA ASN A 408 -5.98 -25.88 11.08
C ASN A 408 -4.55 -25.33 11.09
N LEU A 409 -3.58 -26.01 11.70
CA LEU A 409 -2.24 -25.46 11.91
C LEU A 409 -1.49 -25.23 10.58
N PHE A 410 -0.34 -24.56 10.63
CA PHE A 410 0.45 -24.35 9.42
C PHE A 410 0.82 -25.67 8.76
N PHE A 411 0.41 -25.82 7.48
CA PHE A 411 0.53 -27.04 6.68
C PHE A 411 -0.26 -28.25 7.21
N GLY A 412 -1.28 -27.99 8.04
CA GLY A 412 -2.20 -28.98 8.58
C GLY A 412 -1.48 -30.14 9.26
N SER A 413 -1.75 -31.37 8.83
CA SER A 413 -1.11 -32.56 9.38
C SER A 413 0.32 -32.81 8.92
N THR A 414 0.94 -31.84 8.23
CA THR A 414 2.22 -31.96 7.52
C THR A 414 2.24 -33.07 6.47
N LEU A 415 1.05 -33.45 5.99
CA LEU A 415 0.86 -34.46 4.95
C LEU A 415 0.37 -33.83 3.65
N ILE A 416 1.11 -34.09 2.57
CA ILE A 416 0.71 -33.74 1.21
C ILE A 416 0.50 -35.02 0.40
N VAL A 417 -0.65 -35.13 -0.28
CA VAL A 417 -0.98 -36.28 -1.14
C VAL A 417 -0.08 -36.23 -2.39
N PRO A 418 0.84 -37.19 -2.59
CA PRO A 418 1.90 -37.06 -3.60
C PRO A 418 1.40 -36.87 -5.03
N GLU A 419 0.33 -37.57 -5.41
CA GLU A 419 -0.22 -37.59 -6.77
C GLU A 419 -0.98 -36.30 -7.12
N THR A 420 -1.58 -35.64 -6.12
CA THR A 420 -2.57 -34.58 -6.32
C THR A 420 -2.09 -33.22 -5.80
N GLY A 421 -1.12 -33.19 -4.89
CA GLY A 421 -0.62 -31.98 -4.23
C GLY A 421 -1.60 -31.38 -3.21
N ILE A 422 -2.58 -32.16 -2.76
CA ILE A 422 -3.54 -31.77 -1.71
C ILE A 422 -2.84 -31.84 -0.35
N ILE A 423 -2.83 -30.74 0.38
CA ILE A 423 -2.34 -30.70 1.77
C ILE A 423 -3.52 -31.03 2.67
N MET A 424 -3.32 -31.98 3.58
CA MET A 424 -4.37 -32.45 4.48
C MET A 424 -4.41 -31.64 5.77
N ASN A 425 -5.62 -31.38 6.27
CA ASN A 425 -5.84 -30.73 7.55
C ASN A 425 -5.33 -31.57 8.73
N ASN A 426 -5.15 -30.92 9.88
CA ASN A 426 -5.08 -31.59 11.19
C ASN A 426 -6.27 -31.21 12.09
N GLU A 427 -7.47 -31.19 11.53
CA GLU A 427 -8.66 -30.70 12.23
C GLU A 427 -9.08 -31.58 13.42
N MET A 428 -8.65 -32.85 13.46
CA MET A 428 -8.89 -33.72 14.62
C MET A 428 -8.25 -33.18 15.90
N ASN A 429 -7.28 -32.26 15.78
CA ASN A 429 -6.65 -31.56 16.90
C ASN A 429 -7.61 -30.65 17.68
N ASP A 430 -8.69 -30.19 17.06
CA ASP A 430 -9.62 -29.26 17.70
C ASP A 430 -10.60 -29.95 18.66
N PHE A 431 -10.63 -31.29 18.70
CA PHE A 431 -11.35 -32.03 19.74
C PHE A 431 -10.57 -32.04 21.05
N SER A 432 -11.28 -32.00 22.18
CA SER A 432 -10.66 -32.17 23.49
C SER A 432 -10.23 -33.64 23.67
N ILE A 433 -9.03 -33.85 24.20
CA ILE A 433 -8.47 -35.18 24.45
C ILE A 433 -8.76 -35.58 25.90
N PRO A 434 -9.48 -36.68 26.18
CA PRO A 434 -9.80 -37.06 27.55
C PRO A 434 -8.56 -37.31 28.41
N LYS A 435 -8.63 -36.90 29.68
CA LYS A 435 -7.60 -37.13 30.72
C LYS A 435 -6.24 -36.50 30.43
N THR A 436 -6.11 -35.64 29.42
CA THR A 436 -4.97 -34.73 29.26
C THR A 436 -5.37 -33.38 29.84
N ARG A 437 -4.60 -32.84 30.78
CA ARG A 437 -4.77 -31.46 31.22
C ARG A 437 -3.88 -30.57 30.39
N ASN A 438 -4.34 -29.37 30.04
CA ASN A 438 -3.45 -28.36 29.49
C ASN A 438 -2.36 -27.94 30.52
N GLU A 439 -1.42 -27.11 30.08
CA GLU A 439 -0.27 -26.67 30.87
C GLU A 439 -0.63 -25.96 32.19
N TRP A 440 -1.87 -25.45 32.29
CA TRP A 440 -2.41 -24.76 33.46
C TRP A 440 -3.33 -25.64 34.34
N GLY A 441 -3.46 -26.93 34.01
CA GLY A 441 -4.20 -27.90 34.81
C GLY A 441 -5.71 -27.94 34.56
N TYR A 442 -6.24 -27.27 33.53
CA TYR A 442 -7.66 -27.33 33.15
C TYR A 442 -8.00 -28.70 32.55
N ILE A 443 -9.25 -29.12 32.69
CA ILE A 443 -9.71 -30.41 32.17
C ILE A 443 -10.33 -30.26 30.77
N PRO A 444 -10.22 -31.28 29.92
CA PRO A 444 -10.72 -31.21 28.55
C PRO A 444 -12.26 -31.17 28.55
N SER A 445 -12.86 -30.37 27.67
CA SER A 445 -14.32 -30.23 27.60
C SER A 445 -15.00 -31.50 27.07
N PRO A 446 -15.90 -32.15 27.83
CA PRO A 446 -16.60 -33.36 27.40
C PRO A 446 -17.58 -33.15 26.24
N SER A 447 -18.12 -31.94 26.08
CA SER A 447 -18.97 -31.58 24.93
C SER A 447 -18.21 -31.74 23.62
N ASN A 448 -16.91 -31.45 23.64
CA ASN A 448 -16.04 -31.48 22.48
C ASN A 448 -15.11 -32.71 22.43
N TYR A 449 -15.49 -33.83 23.05
CA TYR A 449 -14.77 -35.11 22.88
C TYR A 449 -14.98 -35.73 21.49
N ILE A 450 -13.97 -36.48 21.05
CA ILE A 450 -13.97 -37.16 19.75
C ILE A 450 -15.08 -38.22 19.69
N ARG A 451 -15.90 -38.13 18.64
CA ARG A 451 -16.92 -39.14 18.29
C ARG A 451 -16.86 -39.39 16.79
N PRO A 452 -17.10 -40.62 16.30
CA PRO A 452 -17.23 -40.88 14.86
C PRO A 452 -18.20 -39.90 14.21
N HIS A 453 -17.82 -39.33 13.07
CA HIS A 453 -18.61 -38.38 12.28
C HIS A 453 -18.90 -37.01 12.90
N ALA A 454 -18.52 -36.78 14.16
CA ALA A 454 -18.68 -35.48 14.79
C ALA A 454 -17.75 -34.44 14.16
N ARG A 455 -18.13 -33.16 14.30
CA ARG A 455 -17.36 -32.00 13.89
C ARG A 455 -16.72 -31.33 15.10
N PRO A 456 -15.42 -30.99 15.07
CA PRO A 456 -14.77 -30.37 16.21
C PRO A 456 -15.21 -28.90 16.37
N LEU A 457 -15.29 -28.44 17.62
CA LEU A 457 -15.54 -27.05 17.99
C LEU A 457 -14.52 -26.12 17.33
N THR A 458 -14.96 -24.96 16.85
CA THR A 458 -14.08 -23.99 16.17
C THR A 458 -14.30 -22.56 16.64
N SER A 459 -13.26 -21.74 16.50
CA SER A 459 -13.28 -20.30 16.82
C SER A 459 -13.84 -19.42 15.68
N ILE A 460 -14.23 -20.04 14.56
CA ILE A 460 -14.79 -19.36 13.38
C ILE A 460 -16.07 -18.58 13.74
N THR A 461 -16.16 -17.31 13.33
CA THR A 461 -17.27 -16.38 13.66
C THR A 461 -17.70 -15.46 12.49
N PRO A 462 -18.08 -16.01 11.32
CA PRO A 462 -18.55 -15.20 10.20
C PRO A 462 -19.82 -14.42 10.61
N THR A 463 -19.77 -13.09 10.48
CA THR A 463 -20.79 -12.19 11.03
C THR A 463 -21.32 -11.22 9.97
N ILE A 464 -22.64 -11.05 9.92
CA ILE A 464 -23.32 -10.05 9.09
C ILE A 464 -24.15 -9.13 9.98
N VAL A 465 -24.09 -7.82 9.74
CA VAL A 465 -24.90 -6.81 10.42
C VAL A 465 -25.83 -6.12 9.43
N GLU A 466 -27.09 -5.97 9.83
CA GLU A 466 -28.08 -5.15 9.14
C GLU A 466 -28.51 -3.95 9.97
N HIS A 467 -28.90 -2.90 9.27
CA HIS A 467 -29.69 -1.82 9.86
C HIS A 467 -31.10 -2.31 10.25
N PRO A 468 -31.82 -1.58 11.13
CA PRO A 468 -33.18 -1.97 11.55
C PRO A 468 -34.22 -1.99 10.43
N ASN A 469 -33.88 -1.50 9.23
CA ASN A 469 -34.71 -1.61 8.02
C ASN A 469 -34.29 -2.78 7.11
N HIS A 470 -33.55 -3.76 7.63
CA HIS A 470 -33.06 -4.95 6.92
C HIS A 470 -32.17 -4.68 5.71
N THR A 471 -31.51 -3.51 5.69
CA THR A 471 -30.49 -3.26 4.68
C THR A 471 -29.13 -3.68 5.21
N LEU A 472 -28.42 -4.49 4.42
CA LEU A 472 -27.04 -4.89 4.67
C LEU A 472 -26.16 -3.68 5.01
N TYR A 473 -25.51 -3.74 6.17
CA TYR A 473 -24.66 -2.68 6.69
C TYR A 473 -23.19 -3.08 6.69
N LEU A 474 -22.88 -4.22 7.30
CA LEU A 474 -21.51 -4.71 7.52
C LEU A 474 -21.44 -6.23 7.31
N ILE A 475 -20.39 -6.70 6.65
CA ILE A 475 -20.02 -8.13 6.60
C ILE A 475 -18.62 -8.20 7.17
N LEU A 476 -18.35 -9.09 8.11
CA LEU A 476 -17.00 -9.27 8.64
C LEU A 476 -16.73 -10.66 9.21
N GLY A 477 -15.45 -10.93 9.39
CA GLY A 477 -14.93 -11.98 10.24
C GLY A 477 -13.41 -11.90 10.25
N ALA A 478 -12.77 -12.86 10.90
CA ALA A 478 -11.34 -12.86 11.12
C ALA A 478 -10.71 -14.22 10.81
N SER A 479 -9.40 -14.23 10.57
CA SER A 479 -8.56 -15.41 10.54
C SER A 479 -7.51 -15.36 11.66
N GLY A 480 -7.05 -16.50 12.16
CA GLY A 480 -6.03 -16.56 13.22
C GLY A 480 -6.40 -17.44 14.41
N GLY A 481 -7.14 -18.54 14.16
CA GLY A 481 -7.48 -19.54 15.16
C GLY A 481 -8.22 -18.98 16.38
N SER A 482 -7.69 -19.18 17.60
CA SER A 482 -8.39 -18.77 18.82
C SER A 482 -8.63 -17.26 18.90
N ARG A 483 -7.80 -16.47 18.23
CA ARG A 483 -7.89 -15.00 18.18
C ARG A 483 -9.04 -14.46 17.31
N ILE A 484 -9.73 -15.33 16.56
CA ILE A 484 -10.84 -14.95 15.67
C ILE A 484 -11.99 -14.30 16.45
N ILE A 485 -12.37 -14.87 17.60
CA ILE A 485 -13.53 -14.41 18.37
C ILE A 485 -13.30 -12.99 18.89
N THR A 486 -12.15 -12.74 19.54
CA THR A 486 -11.80 -11.41 20.08
C THR A 486 -11.66 -10.36 18.98
N ALA A 487 -11.10 -10.72 17.82
CA ALA A 487 -10.94 -9.80 16.69
C ALA A 487 -12.29 -9.41 16.07
N THR A 488 -13.21 -10.36 15.91
CA THR A 488 -14.58 -10.11 15.45
C THR A 488 -15.34 -9.20 16.42
N ILE A 489 -15.27 -9.48 17.73
CA ILE A 489 -15.91 -8.68 18.79
C ILE A 489 -15.42 -7.23 18.77
N GLN A 490 -14.10 -7.02 18.75
CA GLN A 490 -13.52 -5.67 18.80
C GLN A 490 -13.90 -4.84 17.56
N ASN A 491 -13.93 -5.46 16.37
CA ASN A 491 -14.34 -4.75 15.16
C ASN A 491 -15.83 -4.39 15.18
N LEU A 492 -16.69 -5.29 15.67
CA LEU A 492 -18.10 -4.97 15.89
C LEU A 492 -18.26 -3.81 16.87
N TRP A 493 -17.54 -3.84 17.99
CA TRP A 493 -17.54 -2.76 18.98
C TRP A 493 -17.05 -1.43 18.39
N HIS A 494 -15.95 -1.42 17.65
CA HIS A 494 -15.43 -0.21 17.01
C HIS A 494 -16.41 0.40 16.00
N VAL A 495 -17.05 -0.43 15.17
CA VAL A 495 -17.99 0.07 14.16
C VAL A 495 -19.34 0.45 14.78
N LEU A 496 -19.92 -0.39 15.65
CA LEU A 496 -21.28 -0.23 16.16
C LEU A 496 -21.36 0.71 17.38
N ASP A 497 -20.38 0.68 18.28
CA ASP A 497 -20.38 1.50 19.50
C ASP A 497 -19.56 2.79 19.34
N ARG A 498 -18.41 2.72 18.64
CA ARG A 498 -17.51 3.87 18.46
C ARG A 498 -17.75 4.64 17.15
N ASN A 499 -18.69 4.17 16.31
CA ASN A 499 -19.05 4.77 15.02
C ASN A 499 -17.81 5.00 14.12
N MET A 500 -16.84 4.10 14.20
CA MET A 500 -15.64 4.14 13.36
C MET A 500 -15.96 3.69 11.94
N SER A 501 -15.20 4.23 10.97
CA SER A 501 -15.20 3.60 9.66
C SER A 501 -14.55 2.22 9.77
N LEU A 502 -14.94 1.27 8.92
CA LEU A 502 -14.34 -0.07 8.94
C LEU A 502 -12.79 -0.03 8.83
N PRO A 503 -12.17 0.83 7.99
CA PRO A 503 -10.72 1.00 8.00
C PRO A 503 -10.18 1.48 9.33
N ASP A 504 -10.80 2.49 9.95
CA ASP A 504 -10.32 2.99 11.24
C ASP A 504 -10.43 1.90 12.32
N ALA A 505 -11.49 1.08 12.26
CA ALA A 505 -11.70 -0.07 13.14
C ALA A 505 -10.63 -1.16 12.92
N LEU A 506 -10.34 -1.54 11.68
CA LEU A 506 -9.33 -2.53 11.33
C LEU A 506 -7.90 -2.10 11.72
N ALA A 507 -7.64 -0.78 11.74
CA ALA A 507 -6.36 -0.18 12.14
C ALA A 507 -6.21 -0.01 13.66
N GLN A 508 -7.27 -0.23 14.45
CA GLN A 508 -7.13 -0.15 15.90
C GLN A 508 -6.24 -1.30 16.40
N PRO A 509 -5.33 -1.02 17.36
CA PRO A 509 -4.64 -2.07 18.11
C PRO A 509 -5.64 -3.01 18.78
N ARG A 510 -5.35 -4.30 18.74
CA ARG A 510 -6.23 -5.34 19.26
C ARG A 510 -5.70 -5.93 20.55
N LEU A 511 -6.62 -6.37 21.39
CA LEU A 511 -6.34 -7.26 22.52
C LEU A 511 -6.81 -8.69 22.24
N HIS A 512 -6.23 -9.65 22.94
CA HIS A 512 -6.70 -11.02 22.96
C HIS A 512 -6.63 -11.56 24.39
N ASP A 513 -7.78 -11.99 24.90
CA ASP A 513 -7.92 -12.76 26.13
C ASP A 513 -8.85 -13.93 25.79
N GLN A 514 -8.34 -15.15 26.00
CA GLN A 514 -9.07 -16.40 25.77
C GLN A 514 -9.32 -17.16 27.08
N LEU A 515 -9.38 -16.42 28.18
CA LEU A 515 -9.49 -16.84 29.58
C LEU A 515 -8.26 -17.58 30.14
N ILE A 516 -7.68 -18.50 29.38
CA ILE A 516 -6.48 -19.27 29.74
C ILE A 516 -5.43 -19.26 28.61
N PRO A 517 -4.15 -18.88 28.86
CA PRO A 517 -3.60 -18.40 30.14
C PRO A 517 -4.33 -17.16 30.68
N ASN A 518 -4.25 -16.91 32.00
CA ASN A 518 -4.91 -15.77 32.65
C ASN A 518 -4.13 -14.46 32.38
N GLU A 519 -3.99 -14.15 31.11
CA GLU A 519 -3.18 -13.08 30.56
C GLU A 519 -3.94 -12.44 29.40
N VAL A 520 -3.68 -11.15 29.17
CA VAL A 520 -4.21 -10.42 28.02
C VAL A 520 -3.04 -10.04 27.11
N GLU A 521 -3.11 -10.47 25.86
CA GLU A 521 -2.18 -10.06 24.80
C GLU A 521 -2.67 -8.75 24.18
N VAL A 522 -1.75 -7.83 23.85
CA VAL A 522 -2.08 -6.54 23.22
C VAL A 522 -1.09 -6.19 22.11
N GLU A 523 -1.57 -5.62 21.01
CA GLU A 523 -0.72 -5.11 19.92
C GLU A 523 0.01 -3.81 20.31
N ASP A 524 1.20 -3.59 19.74
CA ASP A 524 1.98 -2.36 19.89
C ASP A 524 1.15 -1.10 19.53
N GLY A 525 0.98 -0.20 20.51
CA GLY A 525 0.11 0.98 20.41
C GLY A 525 -1.23 0.86 21.14
N GLY A 526 -1.54 -0.29 21.75
CA GLY A 526 -2.63 -0.47 22.72
C GLY A 526 -2.40 0.27 24.05
N PRO A 527 -3.41 0.33 24.95
CA PRO A 527 -3.25 0.93 26.29
C PRO A 527 -2.14 0.20 27.09
N ASP A 528 -1.29 0.96 27.80
CA ASP A 528 -0.18 0.41 28.61
C ASP A 528 -0.75 -0.58 29.64
N ASN A 529 -0.16 -1.77 29.78
CA ASN A 529 -0.62 -2.83 30.67
C ASN A 529 -0.68 -2.36 32.15
N ARG A 530 0.07 -1.31 32.48
CA ARG A 530 0.04 -0.62 33.78
C ARG A 530 -1.25 0.18 34.05
N ASP A 531 -1.95 0.60 33.00
CA ASP A 531 -3.20 1.38 33.09
C ASP A 531 -4.46 0.49 33.13
N LEU A 532 -4.33 -0.81 32.82
CA LEU A 532 -5.42 -1.78 32.84
C LEU A 532 -5.62 -2.45 34.22
N THR A 533 -4.64 -2.34 35.13
CA THR A 533 -4.70 -2.95 36.47
C THR A 533 -4.34 -1.95 37.58
N PRO A 534 -5.31 -1.44 38.36
CA PRO A 534 -4.99 -0.72 39.59
C PRO A 534 -4.54 -1.72 40.68
N GLY A 535 -3.24 -2.09 40.70
CA GLY A 535 -2.58 -2.59 41.92
C GLY A 535 -2.04 -4.02 41.96
N HIS A 536 -1.27 -4.48 40.96
CA HIS A 536 -0.39 -5.65 41.14
C HIS A 536 1.09 -5.34 40.81
N PRO A 537 2.06 -5.82 41.62
CA PRO A 537 3.47 -5.71 41.30
C PRO A 537 3.86 -6.82 40.31
N GLY A 538 4.49 -6.45 39.17
CA GLY A 538 5.07 -7.41 38.21
C GLY A 538 6.22 -8.25 38.81
N PRO A 539 6.90 -9.14 38.03
CA PRO A 539 7.08 -9.05 36.57
C PRO A 539 6.92 -10.39 35.79
N SER A 540 6.58 -10.30 34.50
CA SER A 540 7.32 -10.96 33.41
C SER A 540 6.79 -10.46 32.06
N ALA A 541 7.58 -9.61 31.41
CA ALA A 541 7.56 -9.50 29.96
C ALA A 541 8.26 -10.73 29.40
N SER A 542 7.58 -11.55 28.60
CA SER A 542 8.21 -12.35 27.58
C SER A 542 7.99 -11.65 26.24
N LEU A 543 9.00 -10.91 25.78
CA LEU A 543 9.18 -10.65 24.36
C LEU A 543 9.70 -11.96 23.75
N SER A 544 8.78 -12.84 23.36
CA SER A 544 9.03 -13.88 22.35
C SER A 544 8.73 -13.31 20.96
N ASP A 545 9.47 -13.73 19.94
CA ASP A 545 9.11 -13.48 18.54
C ASP A 545 7.76 -14.18 18.24
N GLU A 546 6.66 -13.48 18.44
CA GLU A 546 5.30 -14.03 18.32
C GLU A 546 4.68 -13.82 16.93
N PRO A 547 3.82 -14.75 16.49
CA PRO A 547 3.17 -14.67 15.19
C PRO A 547 2.25 -13.44 15.08
N PRO A 548 2.06 -12.88 13.87
CA PRO A 548 1.19 -11.72 13.66
C PRO A 548 -0.27 -12.01 14.07
N MET A 549 -0.89 -11.04 14.76
CA MET A 549 -2.29 -11.04 15.20
C MET A 549 -3.31 -11.19 14.05
N PRO A 550 -4.55 -11.66 14.33
CA PRO A 550 -5.53 -12.09 13.34
C PRO A 550 -5.88 -11.03 12.30
N ARG A 551 -6.02 -11.44 11.03
CA ARG A 551 -6.47 -10.53 9.96
C ARG A 551 -7.98 -10.48 9.94
N VAL A 552 -8.53 -9.27 10.01
CA VAL A 552 -9.97 -9.04 9.91
C VAL A 552 -10.30 -8.50 8.54
N MET A 553 -11.32 -9.07 7.93
CA MET A 553 -11.79 -8.68 6.60
C MET A 553 -13.23 -8.25 6.70
N GLY A 554 -13.59 -7.19 5.97
CA GLY A 554 -14.97 -6.73 5.99
C GLY A 554 -15.37 -5.82 4.84
N ALA A 555 -16.68 -5.65 4.75
CA ALA A 555 -17.41 -4.90 3.74
C ALA A 555 -18.35 -3.92 4.40
N HIS A 556 -18.39 -2.66 4.00
CA HIS A 556 -19.38 -1.71 4.53
C HIS A 556 -20.06 -0.89 3.42
N ARG A 557 -21.36 -0.65 3.60
CA ARG A 557 -22.17 0.20 2.71
C ARG A 557 -22.06 1.67 3.11
N VAL A 558 -21.47 2.49 2.25
CA VAL A 558 -21.32 3.94 2.49
C VAL A 558 -22.59 4.70 2.07
N GLN A 559 -23.21 5.38 3.05
CA GLN A 559 -24.14 6.48 2.79
C GLN A 559 -23.38 7.71 2.26
N ARG A 560 -23.11 7.75 0.94
CA ARG A 560 -22.71 9.01 0.28
C ARG A 560 -23.57 9.31 -0.93
N SER A 561 -24.78 9.79 -0.65
CA SER A 561 -25.44 10.80 -1.46
C SER A 561 -26.05 11.86 -0.56
N ALA A 562 -25.38 13.01 -0.45
CA ALA A 562 -25.82 14.14 0.37
C ALA A 562 -27.16 14.78 -0.08
N LYS A 563 -27.70 14.40 -1.26
CA LYS A 563 -28.89 14.99 -1.90
C LYS A 563 -29.70 13.92 -2.65
N CYS A 564 -31.02 13.94 -2.60
CA CYS A 564 -31.85 13.09 -3.47
C CYS A 564 -31.66 13.52 -4.94
N ALA A 565 -31.97 12.64 -5.90
CA ALA A 565 -31.74 12.95 -7.32
C ALA A 565 -32.44 14.25 -7.77
N GLU A 566 -33.65 14.52 -7.27
CA GLU A 566 -34.40 15.75 -7.56
C GLU A 566 -33.72 17.00 -6.97
N CYS A 567 -33.26 16.96 -5.70
CA CYS A 567 -32.51 18.07 -5.11
C CYS A 567 -31.13 18.26 -5.75
N LYS A 568 -30.50 17.16 -6.21
CA LYS A 568 -29.22 17.18 -6.92
C LYS A 568 -29.37 17.87 -8.28
N ASN A 569 -30.39 17.51 -9.05
CA ASN A 569 -30.69 18.14 -10.34
C ASN A 569 -31.05 19.62 -10.18
N ARG A 570 -31.81 19.97 -9.15
CA ARG A 570 -32.17 21.35 -8.83
C ARG A 570 -31.04 22.16 -8.17
N ARG A 571 -29.89 21.52 -7.88
CA ARG A 571 -28.74 22.11 -7.16
C ARG A 571 -29.10 22.73 -5.80
N VAL A 572 -30.17 22.28 -5.14
CA VAL A 572 -30.60 22.77 -3.82
C VAL A 572 -30.11 21.83 -2.70
N LYS A 573 -29.88 22.36 -1.48
CA LYS A 573 -29.71 21.52 -0.27
C LYS A 573 -30.93 20.60 -0.10
N CYS A 574 -30.69 19.36 0.29
CA CYS A 574 -31.75 18.36 0.49
C CYS A 574 -32.01 18.19 1.98
N GLY A 575 -33.28 18.03 2.37
CA GLY A 575 -33.68 17.92 3.79
C GLY A 575 -33.31 16.58 4.45
N ARG A 576 -33.03 15.53 3.67
CA ARG A 576 -32.60 14.20 4.15
C ARG A 576 -33.65 13.36 4.87
N GLU A 577 -34.88 13.83 4.95
CA GLU A 577 -35.98 13.08 5.54
C GLU A 577 -36.44 11.92 4.64
N LYS A 578 -36.89 10.82 5.25
CA LYS A 578 -37.46 9.63 4.60
C LYS A 578 -38.99 9.63 4.75
N PRO A 579 -39.77 9.09 3.78
CA PRO A 579 -39.37 8.49 2.51
C PRO A 579 -39.09 9.51 1.39
N SER A 580 -39.40 10.79 1.61
CA SER A 580 -39.14 11.90 0.69
C SER A 580 -38.62 13.11 1.44
N CYS A 581 -37.69 13.86 0.84
CA CYS A 581 -37.12 15.02 1.52
C CYS A 581 -38.14 16.15 1.66
N LEU A 582 -38.06 16.92 2.76
CA LEU A 582 -38.97 18.03 3.08
C LEU A 582 -39.06 19.04 1.93
N ARG A 583 -37.95 19.26 1.23
CA ARG A 583 -37.87 20.22 0.11
C ARG A 583 -38.55 19.76 -1.17
N CYS A 584 -38.62 18.46 -1.42
CA CYS A 584 -39.42 17.92 -2.51
C CYS A 584 -40.89 17.84 -2.11
N ARG A 585 -41.18 17.48 -0.84
CA ARG A 585 -42.54 17.43 -0.29
C ARG A 585 -43.21 18.80 -0.28
N ASN A 586 -42.54 19.83 0.22
CA ASN A 586 -43.04 21.20 0.25
C ASN A 586 -43.15 21.84 -1.15
N GLY A 587 -42.43 21.29 -2.13
CA GLY A 587 -42.53 21.70 -3.53
C GLY A 587 -43.53 20.88 -4.34
N SER A 588 -44.29 19.97 -3.70
CA SER A 588 -45.19 19.01 -4.35
C SER A 588 -44.52 18.23 -5.50
N ARG A 589 -43.28 17.80 -5.31
CA ARG A 589 -42.49 17.09 -6.34
C ARG A 589 -42.19 15.65 -5.96
N PRO A 590 -42.17 14.73 -6.95
CA PRO A 590 -41.75 13.35 -6.72
C PRO A 590 -40.27 13.31 -6.29
N CYS A 591 -39.98 12.59 -5.22
CA CYS A 591 -38.64 12.46 -4.64
C CYS A 591 -38.23 10.98 -4.69
N PRO A 592 -37.25 10.59 -5.53
CA PRO A 592 -36.88 9.19 -5.69
C PRO A 592 -35.94 8.64 -4.59
N GLY A 593 -35.56 9.44 -3.58
CA GLY A 593 -34.60 9.05 -2.55
C GLY A 593 -33.13 9.34 -2.90
N TYR A 594 -32.18 8.80 -2.12
CA TYR A 594 -30.72 9.04 -2.20
C TYR A 594 -30.00 7.78 -2.74
N GLU A 595 -28.88 7.93 -3.46
CA GLU A 595 -28.04 6.80 -3.94
C GLU A 595 -27.01 6.34 -2.88
N GLU A 596 -26.73 5.03 -2.81
CA GLU A 596 -25.78 4.41 -1.87
C GLU A 596 -24.66 3.67 -2.63
N LYS A 597 -23.43 3.63 -2.08
CA LYS A 597 -22.26 2.94 -2.66
C LYS A 597 -21.64 1.96 -1.66
N TYR A 598 -21.10 0.84 -2.12
CA TYR A 598 -20.32 -0.10 -1.29
C TYR A 598 -18.82 0.24 -1.35
N ILE A 599 -18.08 0.17 -0.23
CA ILE A 599 -16.62 0.39 -0.19
C ILE A 599 -15.98 -0.74 0.63
N PHE A 600 -14.90 -1.33 0.10
CA PHE A 600 -14.11 -2.40 0.72
C PHE A 600 -12.64 -1.97 0.73
N LEU A 601 -11.91 -2.33 1.80
CA LEU A 601 -10.52 -1.93 2.00
C LEU A 601 -9.70 -3.10 2.56
N GLU A 602 -8.62 -3.45 1.86
CA GLU A 602 -7.48 -4.23 2.39
C GLU A 602 -6.57 -3.27 3.20
N GLN A 603 -6.01 -3.71 4.33
CA GLN A 603 -5.07 -2.91 5.14
C GLN A 603 -3.62 -3.43 4.99
N PRO A 604 -2.61 -2.53 5.08
CA PRO A 604 -2.02 -2.21 6.38
C PRO A 604 -1.66 -0.72 6.60
N ARG A 605 -2.03 -0.13 7.76
CA ARG A 605 -1.15 0.61 8.71
C ARG A 605 -1.85 1.67 9.60
N THR A 606 -1.77 1.36 10.90
CA THR A 606 -1.34 2.11 12.10
C THR A 606 -1.65 3.60 12.36
N PRO A 607 -1.87 3.96 13.65
CA PRO A 607 -2.78 5.01 14.07
C PRO A 607 -2.08 6.22 14.72
N GLN A 608 -2.71 7.41 14.67
CA GLN A 608 -2.55 8.38 15.75
C GLN A 608 -3.76 9.31 15.92
N SER A 609 -3.92 9.77 17.16
CA SER A 609 -5.15 10.18 17.84
C SER A 609 -5.34 11.71 17.95
N ARG A 610 -6.62 12.10 18.09
CA ARG A 610 -7.13 13.40 18.63
C ARG A 610 -7.59 13.12 20.08
N GLY A 611 -7.55 14.02 21.07
CA GLY A 611 -7.36 15.47 21.11
C GLY A 611 -7.62 16.04 22.52
N LEU A 612 -7.60 17.38 22.64
CA LEU A 612 -8.53 18.26 23.40
C LEU A 612 -8.71 18.03 24.93
N HIS A 613 -8.68 18.98 25.88
CA HIS A 613 -9.08 20.41 25.93
C HIS A 613 -8.68 21.04 27.30
N GLN A 614 -8.57 22.39 27.35
CA GLN A 614 -8.89 23.35 28.47
C GLN A 614 -8.28 23.10 29.87
N GLY A 615 -7.66 24.02 30.62
CA GLY A 615 -7.51 25.48 30.60
C GLY A 615 -7.65 25.98 32.06
N THR A 616 -6.70 26.76 32.61
CA THR A 616 -6.89 27.78 33.66
C THR A 616 -5.58 28.54 34.00
N ASP A 617 -5.79 29.72 34.58
CA ASP A 617 -5.00 30.95 34.70
C ASP A 617 -3.66 31.00 35.47
N SER A 618 -3.01 32.16 35.25
CA SER A 618 -2.01 32.88 36.06
C SER A 618 -0.54 32.52 35.79
N GLY A 619 0.42 33.43 35.65
CA GLY A 619 0.47 34.88 35.77
C GLY A 619 1.95 35.28 35.91
N LEU A 620 2.28 36.46 35.38
CA LEU A 620 3.44 37.31 35.72
C LEU A 620 4.86 36.98 35.22
N GLU A 621 5.37 38.00 34.51
CA GLU A 621 6.68 38.67 34.67
C GLU A 621 7.93 38.09 33.98
N SER A 622 8.24 38.74 32.85
CA SER A 622 9.59 39.12 32.38
C SER A 622 10.19 40.21 33.31
N PRO A 623 11.42 40.75 33.12
CA PRO A 623 12.57 40.42 32.25
C PRO A 623 13.90 40.64 33.07
N PRO A 624 15.01 41.30 32.62
CA PRO A 624 15.65 41.46 31.30
C PRO A 624 17.19 41.23 31.30
N SER A 625 17.73 41.12 30.07
CA SER A 625 18.95 41.77 29.52
C SER A 625 20.31 41.68 30.22
N THR A 626 21.36 41.39 29.44
CA THR A 626 22.44 42.34 29.02
C THR A 626 23.50 41.58 28.20
N THR A 627 23.70 41.92 26.91
CA THR A 627 24.84 42.71 26.35
C THR A 627 26.21 42.24 26.80
N SER A 628 27.29 42.11 26.02
CA SER A 628 27.65 42.34 24.62
C SER A 628 29.18 42.15 24.61
N ASN A 629 29.82 41.69 23.53
CA ASN A 629 30.91 42.47 22.93
C ASN A 629 31.51 41.84 21.68
N LYS A 630 31.72 42.74 20.72
CA LYS A 630 32.33 42.58 19.40
C LYS A 630 33.86 42.62 19.49
N SER A 631 34.53 42.02 18.50
CA SER A 631 35.64 42.60 17.72
C SER A 631 36.18 41.50 16.77
N ARG A 632 36.77 41.71 15.60
CA ARG A 632 36.87 42.77 14.57
C ARG A 632 37.49 42.05 13.35
N SER A 633 37.10 42.44 12.15
CA SER A 633 37.62 41.98 10.84
C SER A 633 39.06 42.45 10.56
N PRO A 634 39.69 42.00 9.46
CA PRO A 634 39.67 42.85 8.26
C PRO A 634 39.56 42.10 6.90
N SER A 635 39.20 42.92 5.91
CA SER A 635 38.80 42.68 4.53
C SER A 635 39.92 42.72 3.47
N SER A 636 39.67 42.08 2.31
CA SER A 636 40.06 42.55 0.95
C SER A 636 39.35 41.67 -0.11
N SER A 637 38.25 42.12 -0.74
CA SER A 637 38.16 42.83 -2.04
C SER A 637 38.60 42.04 -3.28
N ILE A 638 37.63 41.53 -4.05
CA ILE A 638 37.71 41.45 -5.52
C ILE A 638 36.37 41.95 -6.07
N ALA A 639 36.43 43.09 -6.73
CA ALA A 639 35.41 43.62 -7.62
C ALA A 639 35.78 43.26 -9.07
N GLU A 640 34.78 43.39 -9.95
CA GLU A 640 34.82 43.29 -11.42
C GLU A 640 34.68 41.89 -12.02
N ILE A 641 33.43 41.51 -12.37
CA ILE A 641 33.06 41.12 -13.76
C ILE A 641 31.59 41.53 -14.02
N ALA A 642 31.45 42.54 -14.88
CA ALA A 642 30.36 42.90 -15.81
C ALA A 642 28.88 42.59 -15.47
N ALA A 643 28.11 43.67 -15.23
CA ALA A 643 26.67 43.71 -15.41
C ALA A 643 26.28 43.86 -16.91
N PRO A 644 25.11 43.35 -17.31
CA PRO A 644 24.31 44.02 -18.32
C PRO A 644 22.90 44.39 -17.83
N ALA A 645 22.53 45.63 -18.15
CA ALA A 645 21.21 46.24 -18.24
C ALA A 645 20.39 46.43 -16.94
N THR A 646 20.58 47.61 -16.37
CA THR A 646 19.60 48.31 -15.53
C THR A 646 18.30 48.57 -16.31
N GLY A 647 17.27 47.77 -16.06
CA GLY A 647 15.88 48.15 -16.30
C GLY A 647 15.26 48.59 -14.98
N SER A 648 14.87 49.86 -14.83
CA SER A 648 14.19 50.35 -13.64
C SER A 648 12.81 49.69 -13.53
N CYS A 649 12.61 48.89 -12.48
CA CYS A 649 11.28 48.45 -12.09
C CYS A 649 10.62 49.57 -11.28
N ASP A 650 10.11 50.60 -11.96
CA ASP A 650 8.98 51.34 -11.39
C ASP A 650 7.80 50.35 -11.39
N ALA A 651 7.51 49.82 -10.21
CA ALA A 651 6.32 49.01 -9.99
C ALA A 651 5.08 49.83 -10.41
N PRO A 652 4.05 49.23 -11.02
CA PRO A 652 2.74 49.87 -11.09
C PRO A 652 2.33 50.19 -9.66
N SER A 653 2.22 51.47 -9.33
CA SER A 653 2.02 51.97 -7.96
C SER A 653 0.66 51.62 -7.34
N ASP A 654 -0.19 50.83 -8.02
CA ASP A 654 -1.59 50.62 -7.61
C ASP A 654 -1.98 49.16 -7.31
N TYR A 655 -1.03 48.25 -7.12
CA TYR A 655 -1.30 46.95 -6.49
C TYR A 655 -0.36 46.68 -5.32
N LYS A 656 -0.31 47.62 -4.36
CA LYS A 656 -0.09 47.25 -2.95
C LYS A 656 -1.38 46.60 -2.44
N VAL A 657 -1.61 45.34 -2.80
CA VAL A 657 -2.41 44.51 -1.91
C VAL A 657 -1.42 44.04 -0.86
N GLU A 658 -1.38 44.73 0.28
CA GLU A 658 -1.06 44.04 1.53
C GLU A 658 -2.08 42.92 1.63
N LEU A 659 -1.72 41.75 1.09
CA LEU A 659 -2.51 40.55 1.24
C LEU A 659 -2.44 40.22 2.71
N ASP A 660 -3.54 40.50 3.41
CA ASP A 660 -3.72 40.07 4.78
C ASP A 660 -3.67 38.53 4.79
N LEU A 661 -2.51 38.00 5.17
CA LEU A 661 -2.28 36.56 5.28
C LEU A 661 -2.83 36.03 6.59
N GLU A 662 -3.21 36.88 7.55
CA GLU A 662 -3.73 36.46 8.87
C GLU A 662 -4.95 35.55 8.78
N PRO A 663 -5.95 35.77 7.89
CA PRO A 663 -7.08 34.86 7.75
C PRO A 663 -6.66 33.48 7.22
N LEU A 664 -5.66 33.43 6.34
CA LEU A 664 -5.14 32.18 5.80
C LEU A 664 -4.30 31.45 6.86
N LEU A 665 -3.43 32.17 7.57
CA LEU A 665 -2.59 31.64 8.66
C LEU A 665 -3.46 31.17 9.84
N ALA A 666 -4.50 31.92 10.22
CA ALA A 666 -5.48 31.51 11.21
C ALA A 666 -6.22 30.23 10.78
N ARG A 667 -6.56 30.13 9.49
CA ARG A 667 -7.22 28.94 8.94
C ARG A 667 -6.27 27.74 8.89
N ILE A 668 -5.00 27.92 8.54
CA ILE A 668 -3.94 26.89 8.62
C ILE A 668 -3.77 26.41 10.07
N ASN A 669 -3.65 27.34 11.02
CA ASN A 669 -3.55 27.06 12.44
C ASN A 669 -4.80 26.36 13.01
N SER A 670 -5.95 26.44 12.32
CA SER A 670 -7.19 25.76 12.70
C SER A 670 -7.32 24.33 12.14
N ILE A 671 -6.44 23.88 11.24
CA ILE A 671 -6.47 22.54 10.65
C ILE A 671 -5.96 21.52 11.69
N THR A 672 -6.85 20.67 12.18
CA THR A 672 -6.53 19.57 13.11
C THR A 672 -6.37 18.26 12.34
N HIS A 673 -5.13 17.85 12.00
CA HIS A 673 -4.85 16.52 11.44
C HIS A 673 -4.41 15.55 12.56
N PRO A 674 -4.81 14.26 12.55
CA PRO A 674 -4.46 13.32 13.64
C PRO A 674 -2.95 13.11 13.83
N GLN A 675 -2.15 13.19 12.75
CA GLN A 675 -0.67 13.11 12.82
C GLN A 675 0.03 14.42 13.25
N ILE A 676 -0.73 15.52 13.38
CA ILE A 676 -0.23 16.86 13.70
C ILE A 676 -0.37 17.17 15.21
N ASN A 677 -1.08 16.34 15.98
CA ASN A 677 -1.52 16.70 17.33
C ASN A 677 -0.51 16.53 18.47
N THR A 678 0.74 16.15 18.21
CA THR A 678 1.76 16.11 19.26
C THR A 678 2.62 17.38 19.19
N LEU A 679 2.58 18.15 20.29
CA LEU A 679 3.37 19.36 20.62
C LEU A 679 2.73 20.72 20.24
N TYR A 680 2.57 21.60 21.26
CA TYR A 680 2.01 22.95 21.17
C TYR A 680 3.13 24.01 20.96
N SER A 681 3.06 24.80 19.87
CA SER A 681 3.76 26.08 19.62
C SER A 681 3.51 26.55 18.17
N PRO A 682 3.58 27.85 17.80
CA PRO A 682 3.53 28.28 16.39
C PRO A 682 4.61 27.65 15.50
N HIS A 683 5.77 27.29 16.05
CA HIS A 683 6.77 26.47 15.34
C HIS A 683 6.38 25.00 15.28
N ALA A 684 5.48 24.53 16.15
CA ALA A 684 4.92 23.19 16.08
C ALA A 684 3.98 23.07 14.88
N THR A 685 3.15 24.06 14.57
CA THR A 685 2.30 24.04 13.36
C THR A 685 3.14 23.96 12.09
N GLU A 686 4.19 24.76 11.97
CA GLU A 686 5.10 24.68 10.81
C GLU A 686 5.85 23.34 10.75
N LYS A 687 6.33 22.80 11.88
CA LYS A 687 6.94 21.46 11.96
C LYS A 687 5.96 20.36 11.60
N GLN A 688 4.70 20.50 11.98
CA GLN A 688 3.63 19.55 11.71
C GLN A 688 3.22 19.55 10.24
N LEU A 689 3.12 20.73 9.65
CA LEU A 689 2.88 20.90 8.22
C LEU A 689 4.05 20.37 7.39
N LEU A 690 5.28 20.64 7.83
CA LEU A 690 6.48 20.07 7.23
C LEU A 690 6.51 18.54 7.40
N SER A 691 6.11 18.01 8.55
CA SER A 691 5.97 16.57 8.79
C SER A 691 4.91 15.96 7.88
N LEU A 692 3.77 16.62 7.68
CA LEU A 692 2.74 16.21 6.73
C LEU A 692 3.27 16.24 5.29
N TYR A 693 4.04 17.26 4.92
CA TYR A 693 4.70 17.34 3.63
C TYR A 693 5.71 16.19 3.46
N ILE A 694 6.55 15.92 4.47
CA ILE A 694 7.52 14.82 4.46
C ILE A 694 6.80 13.47 4.36
N SER A 695 5.77 13.22 5.16
CA SER A 695 5.04 11.94 5.17
C SER A 695 4.27 11.69 3.88
N SER A 696 3.69 12.75 3.29
CA SER A 696 2.95 12.65 2.03
C SER A 696 3.84 12.65 0.78
N THR A 697 5.06 13.20 0.86
CA THR A 697 6.00 13.25 -0.27
C THR A 697 6.98 12.06 -0.26
N CYS A 698 7.28 11.53 0.92
CA CYS A 698 8.16 10.37 1.14
C CYS A 698 7.31 9.16 1.56
N LEU A 699 6.51 8.64 0.63
CA LEU A 699 5.41 7.67 0.82
C LEU A 699 5.77 6.25 1.33
N ILE A 700 6.83 6.07 2.13
CA ILE A 700 7.17 4.75 2.69
C ILE A 700 7.57 4.88 4.16
N PRO A 701 6.65 4.63 5.11
CA PRO A 701 6.96 4.62 6.54
C PRO A 701 7.65 3.31 7.01
N THR A 702 7.95 2.34 6.12
CA THR A 702 8.63 1.06 6.46
C THR A 702 10.15 1.09 6.28
N LEU A 703 10.73 2.08 5.59
CA LEU A 703 12.14 2.04 5.21
C LEU A 703 13.06 2.58 6.32
N PRO A 704 14.22 1.94 6.56
CA PRO A 704 15.34 2.55 7.27
C PRO A 704 15.64 3.96 6.74
N ARG A 705 15.93 4.90 7.65
CA ARG A 705 16.12 6.33 7.34
C ARG A 705 17.17 6.56 6.24
N GLU A 706 18.16 5.68 6.15
CA GLU A 706 19.28 5.76 5.20
C GLU A 706 18.90 5.52 3.73
N LEU A 707 17.72 4.94 3.44
CA LEU A 707 17.35 4.53 2.07
C LEU A 707 16.51 5.56 1.30
N CYS A 708 16.18 6.70 1.92
CA CYS A 708 15.45 7.81 1.28
C CYS A 708 16.29 9.10 1.32
N LEU A 709 17.18 9.27 0.34
CA LEU A 709 18.07 10.46 0.24
C LEU A 709 17.31 11.79 0.27
N PHE A 710 16.06 11.80 -0.22
CA PHE A 710 15.21 12.99 -0.18
C PHE A 710 14.65 13.30 1.22
N ARG A 711 14.53 12.32 2.11
CA ARG A 711 14.06 12.51 3.50
C ARG A 711 15.17 13.00 4.42
N GLU A 712 16.40 12.55 4.21
CA GLU A 712 17.53 12.82 5.10
C GLU A 712 17.74 14.32 5.38
N TRP A 713 17.73 15.16 4.35
CA TRP A 713 17.90 16.62 4.54
C TRP A 713 16.67 17.31 5.14
N LEU A 714 15.47 16.79 4.89
CA LEU A 714 14.23 17.34 5.44
C LEU A 714 14.14 17.11 6.96
N ASP A 715 14.77 16.07 7.49
CA ASP A 715 14.84 15.82 8.94
C ASP A 715 15.68 16.87 9.70
N TYR A 716 16.59 17.57 9.01
CA TYR A 716 17.34 18.70 9.59
C TYR A 716 16.52 20.00 9.60
N VAL A 717 15.58 20.18 8.66
CA VAL A 717 14.83 21.44 8.51
C VAL A 717 14.12 21.87 9.79
N PRO A 718 13.45 21.00 10.58
CA PRO A 718 12.86 21.36 11.87
C PRO A 718 13.81 22.02 12.88
N GLN A 719 15.11 21.73 12.82
CA GLN A 719 16.13 22.31 13.71
C GLN A 719 16.53 23.73 13.28
N HIS A 720 16.25 24.09 12.03
CA HIS A 720 16.57 25.38 11.43
C HIS A 720 15.36 26.31 11.26
N LEU A 721 14.14 25.85 11.58
CA LEU A 721 12.95 26.71 11.58
C LEU A 721 13.10 27.87 12.59
N GLY A 722 12.59 29.05 12.22
CA GLY A 722 12.73 30.28 13.02
C GLY A 722 14.10 30.96 12.93
N THR A 723 15.10 30.34 12.31
CA THR A 723 16.45 30.94 12.17
C THR A 723 16.63 31.82 10.94
N SER A 724 15.71 31.73 9.97
CA SER A 724 15.77 32.48 8.71
C SER A 724 14.38 32.74 8.17
N GLY A 725 14.08 34.01 7.86
CA GLY A 725 12.80 34.39 7.27
C GLY A 725 12.58 33.78 5.87
N VAL A 726 13.64 33.60 5.07
CA VAL A 726 13.50 33.02 3.72
C VAL A 726 13.23 31.52 3.78
N LEU A 727 13.81 30.84 4.77
CA LEU A 727 13.51 29.42 5.01
C LEU A 727 12.08 29.22 5.49
N HIS A 728 11.62 30.10 6.40
CA HIS A 728 10.24 30.09 6.88
C HIS A 728 9.24 30.26 5.74
N ASP A 729 9.40 31.30 4.92
CA ASP A 729 8.51 31.56 3.79
C ASP A 729 8.53 30.38 2.79
N ALA A 730 9.69 29.75 2.55
CA ALA A 730 9.81 28.58 1.68
C ALA A 730 9.12 27.31 2.23
N VAL A 731 9.22 27.06 3.55
CA VAL A 731 8.54 25.93 4.21
C VAL A 731 7.04 26.13 4.24
N GLN A 732 6.58 27.35 4.54
CA GLN A 732 5.15 27.66 4.47
C GLN A 732 4.61 27.50 3.05
N CYS A 733 5.33 28.03 2.06
CA CYS A 733 4.96 27.93 0.66
C CYS A 733 4.71 26.47 0.22
N ILE A 734 5.66 25.58 0.49
CA ILE A 734 5.55 24.17 0.05
C ILE A 734 4.48 23.38 0.81
N THR A 735 4.32 23.66 2.11
CA THR A 735 3.36 22.96 2.94
C THR A 735 1.92 23.42 2.69
N VAL A 736 1.70 24.71 2.43
CA VAL A 736 0.39 25.26 2.08
C VAL A 736 -0.06 24.77 0.71
N ALA A 737 0.84 24.68 -0.28
CA ALA A 737 0.51 24.04 -1.55
C ALA A 737 0.10 22.58 -1.36
N GLN A 738 0.79 21.84 -0.48
CA GLN A 738 0.46 20.44 -0.20
C GLN A 738 -0.91 20.30 0.47
N LEU A 739 -1.25 21.18 1.42
CA LEU A 739 -2.59 21.23 2.01
C LEU A 739 -3.67 21.52 0.96
N GLY A 740 -3.45 22.52 0.09
CA GLY A 740 -4.40 22.85 -0.97
C GLY A 740 -4.66 21.68 -1.91
N ARG A 741 -3.62 20.88 -2.19
CA ARG A 741 -3.77 19.63 -2.96
C ARG A 741 -4.56 18.57 -2.21
N PHE A 742 -4.19 18.33 -0.96
CA PHE A 742 -4.80 17.28 -0.14
C PHE A 742 -6.30 17.53 0.10
N TYR A 743 -6.68 18.79 0.30
CA TYR A 743 -8.06 19.20 0.54
C TYR A 743 -8.82 19.65 -0.71
N HIS A 744 -8.17 19.66 -1.88
CA HIS A 744 -8.72 20.21 -3.13
C HIS A 744 -9.28 21.64 -2.95
N ASP A 745 -8.51 22.51 -2.29
CA ASP A 745 -8.93 23.87 -1.94
C ASP A 745 -8.07 24.91 -2.67
N ASP A 746 -8.67 25.54 -3.67
CA ASP A 746 -8.04 26.58 -4.49
C ASP A 746 -7.57 27.79 -3.67
N THR A 747 -8.14 28.03 -2.49
CA THR A 747 -7.72 29.13 -1.60
C THR A 747 -6.32 28.87 -1.06
N PHE A 748 -6.02 27.64 -0.63
CA PHE A 748 -4.68 27.29 -0.16
C PHE A 748 -3.69 27.26 -1.32
N ILE A 749 -4.11 26.82 -2.51
CA ILE A 749 -3.27 26.90 -3.71
C ILE A 749 -2.94 28.37 -4.02
N GLN A 750 -3.92 29.27 -4.11
CA GLN A 750 -3.68 30.71 -4.34
C GLN A 750 -2.85 31.36 -3.22
N GLY A 751 -3.08 30.94 -1.97
CA GLY A 751 -2.29 31.36 -0.82
C GLY A 751 -0.82 30.97 -0.94
N SER A 752 -0.52 29.74 -1.38
CA SER A 752 0.86 29.28 -1.56
C SER A 752 1.60 30.10 -2.61
N TRP A 753 0.91 30.53 -3.69
CA TRP A 753 1.47 31.42 -4.69
C TRP A 753 1.84 32.79 -4.14
N SER A 754 1.04 33.33 -3.22
CA SER A 754 1.33 34.62 -2.57
C SER A 754 2.58 34.52 -1.69
N ILE A 755 2.66 33.46 -0.89
CA ILE A 755 3.83 33.16 -0.05
C ILE A 755 5.08 32.91 -0.91
N TYR A 756 4.93 32.25 -2.05
CA TYR A 756 6.02 32.03 -3.01
C TYR A 756 6.67 33.34 -3.49
N ILE A 757 5.86 34.34 -3.87
CA ILE A 757 6.35 35.64 -4.32
C ILE A 757 7.11 36.36 -3.19
N GLN A 758 6.58 36.30 -1.97
CA GLN A 758 7.26 36.85 -0.78
C GLN A 758 8.60 36.17 -0.53
N ALA A 759 8.63 34.83 -0.56
CA ALA A 759 9.85 34.05 -0.40
C ALA A 759 10.89 34.39 -1.47
N LEU A 760 10.46 34.60 -2.72
CA LEU A 760 11.33 34.97 -3.83
C LEU A 760 11.94 36.37 -3.64
N HIS A 761 11.13 37.37 -3.27
CA HIS A 761 11.64 38.72 -3.00
C HIS A 761 12.65 38.72 -1.86
N ARG A 762 12.37 37.97 -0.78
CA ARG A 762 13.30 37.84 0.34
C ARG A 762 14.56 37.09 -0.06
N LEU A 763 14.46 36.05 -0.88
CA LEU A 763 15.61 35.32 -1.42
C LEU A 763 16.49 36.25 -2.26
N GLN A 764 15.92 37.01 -3.19
CA GLN A 764 16.64 37.98 -4.02
C GLN A 764 17.34 39.07 -3.19
N GLY A 765 16.71 39.51 -2.10
CA GLY A 765 17.31 40.47 -1.18
C GLY A 765 18.46 39.88 -0.36
N ILE A 766 18.35 38.63 0.10
CA ILE A 766 19.36 38.03 1.00
C ILE A 766 20.57 37.50 0.24
N VAL A 767 20.43 37.02 -1.01
CA VAL A 767 21.55 36.44 -1.78
C VAL A 767 22.70 37.40 -2.06
N VAL A 768 22.44 38.72 -2.04
CA VAL A 768 23.49 39.76 -2.20
C VAL A 768 24.14 40.18 -0.87
N THR A 769 23.69 39.61 0.25
CA THR A 769 24.24 39.88 1.58
C THR A 769 25.19 38.77 2.02
N PRO A 770 26.02 38.97 3.06
CA PRO A 770 26.84 37.89 3.63
C PRO A 770 26.02 36.66 4.07
N GLU A 771 24.77 36.87 4.51
CA GLU A 771 23.83 35.83 4.93
C GLU A 771 23.30 35.00 3.75
N GLY A 772 23.42 35.51 2.53
CA GLY A 772 22.99 34.85 1.29
C GLY A 772 23.71 33.53 1.01
N SER A 773 24.91 33.37 1.56
CA SER A 773 25.68 32.12 1.47
C SER A 773 25.30 31.08 2.53
N SER A 774 24.35 31.33 3.43
CA SER A 774 24.02 30.44 4.56
C SER A 774 23.37 29.10 4.15
N PRO A 775 23.50 28.04 4.99
CA PRO A 775 22.78 26.77 4.79
C PRO A 775 21.27 26.94 4.68
N GLN A 776 20.69 27.88 5.42
CA GLN A 776 19.26 28.18 5.41
C GLN A 776 18.83 28.78 4.08
N THR A 777 19.64 29.67 3.50
CA THR A 777 19.35 30.27 2.18
C THR A 777 19.46 29.22 1.08
N LEU A 778 20.45 28.33 1.17
CA LEU A 778 20.55 27.17 0.29
C LEU A 778 19.31 26.27 0.41
N CYS A 779 18.93 25.88 1.63
CA CYS A 779 17.74 25.08 1.91
C CYS A 779 16.47 25.72 1.36
N ALA A 780 16.27 27.03 1.59
CA ALA A 780 15.14 27.77 1.08
C ALA A 780 15.09 27.75 -0.45
N THR A 781 16.23 27.95 -1.13
CA THR A 781 16.33 27.86 -2.59
C THR A 781 15.93 26.47 -3.10
N LEU A 782 16.36 25.42 -2.39
CA LEU A 782 16.02 24.02 -2.72
C LEU A 782 14.53 23.70 -2.49
N LEU A 783 13.93 24.20 -1.41
CA LEU A 783 12.50 24.10 -1.13
C LEU A 783 11.65 24.86 -2.15
N LEU A 784 12.09 26.05 -2.57
CA LEU A 784 11.41 26.82 -3.63
C LEU A 784 11.52 26.12 -4.98
N SER A 785 12.70 25.58 -5.33
CA SER A 785 12.84 24.70 -6.50
C SER A 785 11.86 23.52 -6.44
N GLN A 786 11.68 22.91 -5.26
CA GLN A 786 10.75 21.82 -5.06
C GLN A 786 9.28 22.27 -5.12
N TYR A 787 8.93 23.44 -4.60
CA TYR A 787 7.61 24.04 -4.71
C TYR A 787 7.22 24.26 -6.17
N GLU A 788 8.09 24.90 -6.96
CA GLU A 788 7.81 25.16 -8.37
C GLU A 788 7.72 23.87 -9.18
N PHE A 789 8.59 22.92 -8.82
CA PHE A 789 8.60 21.60 -9.39
C PHE A 789 7.26 20.87 -9.12
N LEU A 790 6.71 21.00 -7.91
CA LEU A 790 5.44 20.41 -7.55
C LEU A 790 4.26 21.14 -8.20
N THR A 791 4.20 22.47 -8.09
CA THR A 791 3.00 23.29 -8.38
C THR A 791 2.83 23.73 -9.83
N CYS A 792 3.75 23.35 -10.73
CA CYS A 792 3.74 23.76 -12.14
C CYS A 792 3.72 25.28 -12.33
N SER A 793 4.38 26.02 -11.42
CA SER A 793 4.45 27.47 -11.47
C SER A 793 5.44 27.93 -12.54
N HIS A 794 4.92 28.21 -13.72
CA HIS A 794 5.68 28.61 -14.90
C HIS A 794 6.71 27.56 -15.36
N LYS A 795 7.07 27.70 -16.61
CA LYS A 795 7.60 26.63 -17.42
C LYS A 795 9.13 26.67 -17.33
N ALA A 796 9.73 25.70 -16.61
CA ALA A 796 11.17 25.50 -16.34
C ALA A 796 11.76 26.32 -15.19
N SER A 797 10.93 27.01 -14.41
CA SER A 797 11.35 27.89 -13.29
C SER A 797 12.22 27.17 -12.26
N TRP A 798 11.88 25.92 -11.94
CA TRP A 798 12.60 25.13 -10.91
C TRP A 798 14.07 24.94 -11.23
N ILE A 799 14.43 25.03 -12.52
CA ILE A 799 15.79 24.86 -13.01
C ILE A 799 16.66 26.09 -12.74
N VAL A 800 16.04 27.28 -12.69
CA VAL A 800 16.71 28.52 -12.32
C VAL A 800 17.11 28.44 -10.85
N HIS A 801 16.19 27.99 -9.98
CA HIS A 801 16.51 27.72 -8.58
C HIS A 801 17.53 26.59 -8.42
N ALA A 802 17.47 25.53 -9.23
CA ALA A 802 18.49 24.48 -9.20
C ALA A 802 19.88 25.01 -9.60
N GLY A 803 19.95 25.91 -10.58
CA GLY A 803 21.18 26.62 -10.96
C GLY A 803 21.66 27.58 -9.87
N GLY A 804 20.76 28.33 -9.26
CA GLY A 804 21.06 29.20 -8.11
C GLY A 804 21.59 28.42 -6.91
N ALA A 805 20.96 27.28 -6.57
CA ALA A 805 21.43 26.39 -5.53
C ALA A 805 22.80 25.79 -5.84
N ALA A 806 23.04 25.37 -7.09
CA ALA A 806 24.36 24.90 -7.52
C ALA A 806 25.43 25.99 -7.35
N ARG A 807 25.12 27.25 -7.69
CA ARG A 807 26.02 28.39 -7.49
C ARG A 807 26.28 28.64 -6.00
N LEU A 808 25.24 28.63 -5.17
CA LEU A 808 25.38 28.78 -3.71
C LEU A 808 26.26 27.67 -3.10
N MET A 809 26.12 26.41 -3.56
CA MET A 809 27.00 25.32 -3.13
C MET A 809 28.46 25.57 -3.55
N GLN A 810 28.70 26.02 -4.78
CA GLN A 810 30.03 26.34 -5.26
C GLN A 810 30.70 27.47 -4.46
N GLU A 811 29.96 28.54 -4.15
CA GLU A 811 30.46 29.66 -3.34
C GLU A 811 30.81 29.25 -1.90
N ARG A 812 30.04 28.31 -1.32
CA ARG A 812 30.35 27.74 0.00
C ARG A 812 31.56 26.80 -0.01
N GLY A 813 31.88 26.25 -1.17
CA GLY A 813 33.00 25.34 -1.40
C GLY A 813 32.79 23.91 -0.87
N PRO A 814 33.58 22.94 -1.35
CA PRO A 814 33.43 21.51 -1.01
C PRO A 814 33.48 21.22 0.50
N GLN A 815 34.30 21.97 1.25
CA GLN A 815 34.50 21.75 2.69
C GLN A 815 33.21 21.96 3.50
N ALA A 816 32.35 22.88 3.07
CA ALA A 816 31.08 23.16 3.74
C ALA A 816 30.05 22.04 3.59
N HIS A 817 30.26 21.10 2.66
CA HIS A 817 29.32 20.02 2.33
C HIS A 817 29.80 18.63 2.79
N LYS A 818 30.80 18.56 3.68
CA LYS A 818 31.40 17.30 4.10
C LYS A 818 30.51 16.41 4.97
N ARG A 819 29.63 17.00 5.80
CA ARG A 819 28.80 16.28 6.78
C ARG A 819 27.51 17.05 7.08
N GLY A 820 26.54 16.38 7.71
CA GLY A 820 25.38 17.03 8.31
C GLY A 820 24.40 17.61 7.28
N PHE A 821 23.76 18.72 7.64
CA PHE A 821 22.65 19.31 6.88
C PHE A 821 23.02 19.66 5.43
N GLU A 822 24.19 20.28 5.23
CA GLU A 822 24.67 20.67 3.91
C GLU A 822 25.06 19.49 3.02
N ASN A 823 25.56 18.41 3.61
CA ASN A 823 25.86 17.17 2.88
C ASN A 823 24.57 16.46 2.45
N ALA A 824 23.59 16.35 3.35
CA ALA A 824 22.30 15.76 3.03
C ALA A 824 21.59 16.54 1.88
N MET A 825 21.65 17.87 1.90
CA MET A 825 21.15 18.72 0.81
C MET A 825 21.90 18.50 -0.51
N LEU A 826 23.23 18.42 -0.47
CA LEU A 826 24.03 18.07 -1.64
C LEU A 826 23.58 16.73 -2.21
N ARG A 827 23.58 15.66 -1.40
CA ARG A 827 23.26 14.30 -1.82
C ARG A 827 21.88 14.18 -2.45
N ALA A 828 20.87 14.84 -1.87
CA ALA A 828 19.49 14.85 -2.36
C ALA A 828 19.30 15.58 -3.70
N PHE A 829 20.08 16.64 -3.97
CA PHE A 829 19.87 17.52 -5.14
C PHE A 829 20.90 17.37 -6.27
N ARG A 830 21.95 16.54 -6.10
CA ARG A 830 22.89 16.16 -7.19
C ARG A 830 22.19 15.81 -8.51
N PRO A 831 21.12 15.01 -8.56
CA PRO A 831 20.50 14.64 -9.84
C PRO A 831 19.99 15.87 -10.61
N LYS A 832 19.44 16.86 -9.90
CA LYS A 832 18.95 18.11 -10.50
C LYS A 832 20.11 18.98 -11.00
N MET A 833 21.25 18.97 -10.33
CA MET A 833 22.45 19.72 -10.74
C MET A 833 23.12 19.10 -11.97
N ILE A 834 23.21 17.78 -12.03
CA ILE A 834 23.70 17.06 -13.22
C ILE A 834 22.76 17.34 -14.40
N CYS A 835 21.44 17.28 -14.18
CA CYS A 835 20.45 17.63 -15.18
C CYS A 835 20.61 19.09 -15.68
N LYS A 836 20.86 20.05 -14.78
CA LYS A 836 21.14 21.44 -15.15
C LYS A 836 22.40 21.57 -16.01
N ALA A 837 23.50 20.89 -15.65
CA ALA A 837 24.73 20.91 -16.44
C ALA A 837 24.54 20.30 -17.84
N LEU A 838 23.80 19.18 -17.95
CA LEU A 838 23.39 18.60 -19.23
C LEU A 838 22.59 19.61 -20.07
N MET A 839 21.67 20.33 -19.42
CA MET A 839 20.80 21.29 -20.08
C MET A 839 21.56 22.53 -20.56
N ASP A 840 22.49 23.06 -19.78
CA ASP A 840 23.32 24.20 -20.18
C ASP A 840 24.42 23.83 -21.17
N GLY A 841 24.71 22.53 -21.35
CA GLY A 841 25.82 22.06 -22.16
C GLY A 841 27.19 22.43 -21.58
N VAL A 842 27.29 22.49 -20.25
CA VAL A 842 28.52 22.81 -19.50
C VAL A 842 29.00 21.62 -18.68
N ASP A 843 30.25 21.68 -18.22
CA ASP A 843 30.78 20.65 -17.31
C ASP A 843 30.04 20.70 -15.97
N CYS A 844 29.77 19.53 -15.37
CA CYS A 844 29.19 19.49 -14.04
C CYS A 844 30.27 19.79 -13.01
N PHE A 845 30.04 20.76 -12.12
CA PHE A 845 31.02 21.07 -11.07
C PHE A 845 31.29 19.89 -10.12
N LEU A 846 30.33 18.96 -10.00
CA LEU A 846 30.46 17.72 -9.22
C LEU A 846 31.48 16.75 -9.83
N ASP A 847 31.89 16.96 -11.08
CA ASP A 847 32.92 16.17 -11.76
C ASP A 847 34.36 16.55 -11.35
N ASN A 848 34.51 17.63 -10.57
CA ASN A 848 35.78 18.08 -10.03
C ASN A 848 36.25 17.20 -8.86
N GLU A 849 37.56 16.93 -8.77
CA GLU A 849 38.18 16.08 -7.75
C GLU A 849 37.86 16.48 -6.31
N ASP A 850 37.83 17.79 -6.01
CA ASP A 850 37.51 18.28 -4.67
C ASP A 850 36.07 17.92 -4.28
N TRP A 851 35.12 17.96 -5.22
CA TRP A 851 33.72 17.61 -4.99
C TRP A 851 33.49 16.10 -4.96
N ARG A 852 34.23 15.32 -5.76
CA ARG A 852 34.23 13.85 -5.66
C ARG A 852 34.71 13.40 -4.27
N SER A 853 35.76 14.04 -3.73
CA SER A 853 36.29 13.71 -2.39
C SER A 853 35.27 13.89 -1.26
N VAL A 854 34.36 14.86 -1.39
CA VAL A 854 33.27 15.10 -0.43
C VAL A 854 32.28 13.94 -0.42
N LEU A 855 32.04 13.31 -1.57
CA LEU A 855 31.13 12.18 -1.70
C LEU A 855 31.74 10.87 -1.18
N HIS A 856 33.07 10.74 -1.19
CA HIS A 856 33.80 9.56 -0.71
C HIS A 856 34.10 9.53 0.80
N HIS A 857 34.02 10.67 1.51
CA HIS A 857 34.48 10.77 2.90
C HIS A 857 33.50 10.09 3.91
N GLU A 858 32.19 10.08 3.66
CA GLU A 858 31.24 9.41 4.56
C GLU A 858 31.24 7.89 4.38
N SER A 859 31.39 7.40 3.14
CA SER A 859 31.38 5.96 2.82
C SER A 859 32.52 5.18 3.47
N GLN A 860 33.67 5.81 3.67
CA GLN A 860 34.83 5.17 4.30
C GLN A 860 34.81 5.25 5.84
N SER A 861 34.01 6.15 6.43
CA SER A 861 34.08 6.47 7.86
C SER A 861 33.31 5.51 8.78
N GLN A 862 32.43 4.66 8.25
CA GLN A 862 31.56 3.79 9.05
C GLN A 862 31.89 2.28 8.96
N GLY A 863 32.95 1.87 8.25
CA GLY A 863 33.31 0.45 8.13
C GLY A 863 32.20 -0.42 7.52
N GLN A 864 31.32 0.18 6.73
CA GLN A 864 30.11 -0.43 6.17
C GLN A 864 30.38 -1.16 4.85
N ASP A 865 29.50 -2.11 4.53
CA ASP A 865 29.56 -2.95 3.34
C ASP A 865 29.52 -2.10 2.04
N PRO A 866 30.51 -2.21 1.13
CA PRO A 866 30.54 -1.47 -0.14
C PRO A 866 29.36 -1.77 -1.08
N HIS A 867 28.58 -2.83 -0.82
CA HIS A 867 27.37 -3.17 -1.57
C HIS A 867 26.09 -2.52 -1.02
N GLN A 868 26.18 -1.64 -0.01
CA GLN A 868 25.02 -0.88 0.45
C GLN A 868 24.50 0.09 -0.62
N LEU A 869 23.17 0.19 -0.74
CA LEU A 869 22.49 0.98 -1.78
C LEU A 869 22.89 2.46 -1.77
N VAL A 870 23.19 3.00 -0.59
CA VAL A 870 23.66 4.38 -0.42
C VAL A 870 24.98 4.61 -1.17
N HIS A 871 25.97 3.74 -0.97
CA HIS A 871 27.27 3.84 -1.66
C HIS A 871 27.14 3.64 -3.15
N LEU A 872 26.31 2.68 -3.58
CA LEU A 872 26.01 2.48 -4.99
C LEU A 872 25.31 3.71 -5.58
N SER A 873 24.41 4.36 -4.86
CA SER A 873 23.79 5.60 -5.33
C SER A 873 24.80 6.74 -5.45
N ASP A 874 25.75 6.85 -4.53
CA ASP A 874 26.80 7.87 -4.58
C ASP A 874 27.76 7.64 -5.75
N GLU A 875 28.23 6.40 -5.93
CA GLU A 875 29.05 5.98 -7.08
C GLU A 875 28.32 6.26 -8.41
N PHE A 876 27.02 5.97 -8.49
CA PHE A 876 26.23 6.22 -9.70
C PHE A 876 26.23 7.69 -10.11
N TYR A 877 25.95 8.59 -9.16
CA TYR A 877 25.87 10.03 -9.47
C TYR A 877 27.24 10.66 -9.72
N GLU A 878 28.31 10.10 -9.15
CA GLU A 878 29.68 10.45 -9.53
C GLU A 878 29.96 10.10 -10.99
N ILE A 879 29.60 8.88 -11.41
CA ILE A 879 29.73 8.46 -12.82
C ILE A 879 28.91 9.39 -13.73
N LEU A 880 27.66 9.70 -13.37
CA LEU A 880 26.80 10.60 -14.14
C LEU A 880 27.27 12.05 -14.19
N ALA A 881 27.99 12.54 -13.17
CA ALA A 881 28.53 13.91 -13.18
C ALA A 881 29.53 14.16 -14.32
N SER A 882 30.18 13.10 -14.83
CA SER A 882 31.11 13.19 -15.95
C SER A 882 30.43 13.26 -17.34
N LEU A 883 29.16 12.81 -17.43
CA LEU A 883 28.43 12.73 -18.70
C LEU A 883 28.28 14.08 -19.43
N PRO A 884 27.96 15.21 -18.77
CA PRO A 884 27.91 16.52 -19.43
C PRO A 884 29.22 16.91 -20.12
N GLY A 885 30.37 16.64 -19.49
CA GLY A 885 31.67 16.97 -20.06
C GLY A 885 32.03 16.10 -21.27
N VAL A 886 31.62 14.83 -21.26
CA VAL A 886 31.76 13.93 -22.42
C VAL A 886 30.90 14.44 -23.58
N ILE A 887 29.62 14.78 -23.33
CA ILE A 887 28.72 15.34 -24.36
C ILE A 887 29.26 16.65 -24.92
N LYS A 888 29.72 17.56 -24.06
CA LYS A 888 30.30 18.85 -24.45
C LYS A 888 31.52 18.66 -25.35
N GLN A 889 32.43 17.75 -25.00
CA GLN A 889 33.61 17.44 -25.82
C GLN A 889 33.21 16.87 -27.18
N THR A 890 32.29 15.90 -27.22
CA THR A 890 31.78 15.32 -28.47
C THR A 890 31.13 16.38 -29.36
N ASN A 891 30.31 17.27 -28.79
CA ASN A 891 29.68 18.35 -29.53
C ASN A 891 30.70 19.36 -30.07
N SER A 892 31.74 19.69 -29.29
CA SER A 892 32.85 20.53 -29.73
C SER A 892 33.58 19.94 -30.93
N LEU A 893 33.90 18.64 -30.88
CA LEU A 893 34.57 17.93 -31.98
C LEU A 893 33.70 17.83 -33.23
N HIS A 894 32.38 17.67 -33.08
CA HIS A 894 31.45 17.69 -34.21
C HIS A 894 31.30 19.06 -34.89
N ARG A 895 31.58 20.15 -34.16
CA ARG A 895 31.56 21.53 -34.67
C ARG A 895 32.91 21.94 -35.28
N ALA A 896 34.01 21.28 -34.91
CA ALA A 896 35.31 21.50 -35.52
C ALA A 896 35.29 21.10 -37.01
N LEU A 897 35.85 21.95 -37.88
CA LEU A 897 35.91 21.71 -39.33
C LEU A 897 36.82 20.52 -39.67
N ASN A 898 37.93 20.37 -38.95
CA ASN A 898 38.90 19.27 -39.05
C ASN A 898 39.41 18.91 -37.63
N PRO A 899 38.67 18.12 -36.83
CA PRO A 899 39.15 17.67 -35.53
C PRO A 899 40.37 16.75 -35.70
N ALA A 900 41.37 16.86 -34.81
CA ALA A 900 42.54 16.00 -34.85
C ALA A 900 42.15 14.55 -34.47
N GLU A 901 42.75 13.57 -35.14
CA GLU A 901 42.46 12.14 -34.92
C GLU A 901 42.73 11.71 -33.45
N GLU A 902 43.73 12.34 -32.83
CA GLU A 902 44.07 12.15 -31.41
C GLU A 902 42.97 12.67 -30.47
N GLU A 903 42.38 13.84 -30.77
CA GLU A 903 41.27 14.40 -29.98
C GLU A 903 40.00 13.56 -30.09
N MET A 904 39.72 13.03 -31.29
CA MET A 904 38.61 12.10 -31.53
C MET A 904 38.82 10.77 -30.77
N SER A 905 40.04 10.24 -30.82
CA SER A 905 40.40 9.00 -30.10
C SER A 905 40.28 9.18 -28.59
N HIS A 906 40.74 10.31 -28.07
CA HIS A 906 40.62 10.63 -26.65
C HIS A 906 39.16 10.81 -26.20
N ALA A 907 38.32 11.48 -26.99
CA ALA A 907 36.89 11.61 -26.68
C ALA A 907 36.15 10.27 -26.72
N LEU A 908 36.49 9.41 -27.68
CA LEU A 908 35.94 8.05 -27.78
C LEU A 908 36.34 7.20 -26.56
N GLU A 909 37.61 7.27 -26.13
CA GLU A 909 38.08 6.54 -24.95
C GLU A 909 37.41 7.03 -23.67
N ARG A 910 37.16 8.33 -23.53
CA ARG A 910 36.35 8.87 -22.42
C ARG A 910 34.92 8.33 -22.42
N ALA A 911 34.27 8.26 -23.58
CA ALA A 911 32.92 7.70 -23.69
C ALA A 911 32.88 6.19 -23.35
N ARG A 912 33.87 5.42 -23.81
CA ARG A 912 34.00 3.99 -23.47
C ARG A 912 34.30 3.76 -21.99
N ASN A 913 35.12 4.61 -21.38
CA ASN A 913 35.35 4.57 -19.94
C ASN A 913 34.06 4.82 -19.15
N LEU A 914 33.26 5.82 -19.57
CA LEU A 914 31.97 6.08 -18.96
C LEU A 914 31.01 4.88 -19.10
N GLN A 915 30.97 4.23 -20.27
CA GLN A 915 30.22 2.99 -20.47
C GLN A 915 30.65 1.88 -19.50
N ARG A 916 31.96 1.58 -19.43
CA ARG A 916 32.52 0.55 -18.54
C ARG A 916 32.21 0.83 -17.08
N ASN A 917 32.27 2.09 -16.65
CA ASN A 917 31.95 2.49 -15.29
C ASN A 917 30.47 2.26 -14.97
N LEU A 918 29.56 2.63 -15.88
CA LEU A 918 28.12 2.37 -15.74
C LEU A 918 27.84 0.86 -15.63
N GLU A 919 28.44 0.05 -16.50
CA GLU A 919 28.27 -1.41 -16.51
C GLU A 919 28.83 -2.06 -15.24
N SER A 920 30.01 -1.61 -14.78
CA SER A 920 30.62 -2.05 -13.52
C SER A 920 29.71 -1.75 -12.32
N TRP A 921 29.19 -0.52 -12.26
CA TRP A 921 28.23 -0.12 -11.24
C TRP A 921 26.97 -0.98 -11.25
N TYR A 922 26.41 -1.25 -12.43
CA TYR A 922 25.20 -2.08 -12.55
C TYR A 922 25.47 -3.53 -12.12
N GLY A 923 26.66 -4.06 -12.41
CA GLY A 923 27.14 -5.34 -11.90
C GLY A 923 27.16 -5.39 -10.37
N LYS A 924 27.69 -4.35 -9.72
CA LYS A 924 27.69 -4.24 -8.25
C LYS A 924 26.27 -4.13 -7.68
N LEU A 925 25.39 -3.36 -8.33
CA LEU A 925 23.97 -3.24 -7.95
C LEU A 925 23.24 -4.59 -8.03
N ARG A 926 23.54 -5.39 -9.05
CA ARG A 926 22.97 -6.74 -9.23
C ARG A 926 23.55 -7.77 -8.27
N ALA A 927 24.77 -7.58 -7.80
CA ALA A 927 25.47 -8.46 -6.88
C ALA A 927 25.22 -8.15 -5.39
N ALA A 928 24.47 -7.09 -5.07
CA ALA A 928 24.14 -6.75 -3.69
C ALA A 928 23.36 -7.91 -3.02
N THR A 929 23.68 -8.18 -1.74
CA THR A 929 23.21 -9.32 -0.93
C THR A 929 21.68 -9.50 -0.90
N TYR A 930 20.92 -8.46 -1.26
CA TYR A 930 19.50 -8.53 -1.52
C TYR A 930 19.17 -7.91 -2.88
N PRO A 931 18.44 -8.60 -3.79
CA PRO A 931 18.13 -8.05 -5.10
C PRO A 931 17.29 -6.78 -4.95
N PRO A 932 17.76 -5.62 -5.47
CA PRO A 932 17.07 -4.35 -5.30
C PRO A 932 15.80 -4.23 -6.16
N PHE A 933 15.63 -5.13 -7.13
CA PHE A 933 14.49 -5.24 -8.03
C PHE A 933 14.43 -6.65 -8.67
N TRP A 934 13.27 -7.06 -9.15
CA TRP A 934 13.03 -8.35 -9.81
C TRP A 934 12.04 -8.20 -10.95
N LEU A 935 11.94 -9.21 -11.82
CA LEU A 935 10.96 -9.24 -12.91
C LEU A 935 9.69 -9.95 -12.43
N VAL A 936 8.54 -9.33 -12.68
CA VAL A 936 7.22 -9.91 -12.45
C VAL A 936 6.45 -9.94 -13.76
N ARG A 937 5.52 -10.89 -13.89
CA ARG A 937 4.71 -11.01 -15.11
C ARG A 937 3.72 -9.84 -15.17
N SER A 938 3.60 -9.20 -16.32
CA SER A 938 2.65 -8.11 -16.53
C SER A 938 1.21 -8.64 -16.53
N GLY A 939 0.25 -7.83 -16.07
CA GLY A 939 -1.17 -8.21 -16.01
C GLY A 939 -1.81 -8.42 -17.40
N PRO A 940 -2.90 -9.20 -17.53
CA PRO A 940 -3.55 -9.44 -18.82
C PRO A 940 -4.09 -8.16 -19.45
N GLY A 941 -3.65 -7.85 -20.67
CA GLY A 941 -4.30 -6.87 -21.55
C GLY A 941 -3.81 -5.41 -21.49
N GLU A 942 -2.83 -5.07 -20.66
CA GLU A 942 -2.44 -3.66 -20.47
C GLU A 942 -0.96 -3.31 -20.74
N SER A 943 -0.05 -4.29 -20.80
CA SER A 943 1.39 -4.04 -20.96
C SER A 943 1.93 -4.52 -22.31
N LEU A 944 2.84 -3.74 -22.92
CA LEU A 944 3.56 -4.13 -24.14
C LEU A 944 4.55 -5.29 -23.88
N PHE A 945 4.99 -5.44 -22.63
CA PHE A 945 6.00 -6.40 -22.23
C PHE A 945 5.36 -7.51 -21.39
N LEU A 946 5.73 -8.76 -21.66
CA LEU A 946 5.29 -9.92 -20.86
C LEU A 946 5.79 -9.88 -19.41
N TRP A 947 6.95 -9.23 -19.20
CA TRP A 947 7.60 -9.06 -17.91
C TRP A 947 7.86 -7.58 -17.66
N ARG A 948 7.57 -7.13 -16.44
CA ARG A 948 7.86 -5.78 -15.94
C ARG A 948 8.79 -5.86 -14.73
N TYR A 949 9.48 -4.77 -14.41
CA TYR A 949 10.24 -4.69 -13.17
C TYR A 949 9.33 -4.32 -12.00
N ASP A 950 9.57 -4.97 -10.88
CA ASP A 950 9.13 -4.56 -9.55
C ASP A 950 10.38 -4.17 -8.75
N TYR A 951 10.33 -3.06 -8.03
CA TYR A 951 11.46 -2.53 -7.28
C TYR A 951 11.14 -2.51 -5.80
N LYS A 952 12.17 -2.56 -4.94
CA LYS A 952 11.94 -2.33 -3.50
C LYS A 952 11.41 -0.92 -3.22
N ASN A 953 11.77 0.07 -4.04
CA ASN A 953 11.29 1.45 -3.94
C ASN A 953 11.53 2.25 -5.24
N HIS A 954 10.91 3.43 -5.33
CA HIS A 954 11.01 4.33 -6.49
C HIS A 954 12.42 4.92 -6.73
N HIS A 955 13.28 5.00 -5.71
CA HIS A 955 14.66 5.49 -5.85
C HIS A 955 15.47 4.51 -6.70
N ILE A 956 15.37 3.21 -6.41
CA ILE A 956 16.01 2.16 -7.21
C ILE A 956 15.46 2.17 -8.64
N THR A 957 14.14 2.36 -8.81
CA THR A 957 13.55 2.52 -10.14
C THR A 957 14.19 3.68 -10.90
N GLY A 958 14.36 4.82 -10.25
CA GLY A 958 15.02 6.00 -10.81
C GLY A 958 16.48 5.72 -11.20
N LEU A 959 17.26 5.06 -10.34
CA LEU A 959 18.65 4.68 -10.61
C LEU A 959 18.75 3.76 -11.83
N VAL A 960 17.96 2.68 -11.86
CA VAL A 960 17.98 1.67 -12.94
C VAL A 960 17.52 2.28 -14.26
N CYS A 961 16.44 3.07 -14.26
CA CYS A 961 15.98 3.76 -15.46
C CYS A 961 17.02 4.77 -15.97
N SER A 962 17.64 5.53 -15.06
CA SER A 962 18.69 6.51 -15.41
C SER A 962 19.94 5.84 -15.95
N TYR A 963 20.29 4.65 -15.45
CA TYR A 963 21.38 3.84 -15.97
C TYR A 963 21.16 3.45 -17.43
N TYR A 964 20.00 2.85 -17.74
CA TYR A 964 19.67 2.48 -19.12
C TYR A 964 19.60 3.71 -20.04
N ALA A 965 19.05 4.82 -19.55
CA ALA A 965 19.01 6.07 -20.31
C ALA A 965 20.42 6.60 -20.61
N SER A 966 21.33 6.50 -19.63
CA SER A 966 22.71 6.96 -19.79
C SER A 966 23.49 6.08 -20.77
N LEU A 967 23.29 4.76 -20.75
CA LEU A 967 23.87 3.85 -21.75
C LEU A 967 23.40 4.18 -23.16
N ILE A 968 22.11 4.48 -23.35
CA ILE A 968 21.58 4.92 -24.66
C ILE A 968 22.32 6.17 -25.16
N VAL A 969 22.48 7.18 -24.28
CA VAL A 969 23.20 8.42 -24.60
C VAL A 969 24.66 8.15 -24.95
N VAL A 970 25.36 7.34 -24.13
CA VAL A 970 26.78 7.01 -24.33
C VAL A 970 26.98 6.20 -25.61
N ASN A 971 26.09 5.25 -25.91
CA ASN A 971 26.12 4.49 -27.17
C ASN A 971 25.91 5.40 -28.39
N ASP A 972 25.00 6.39 -28.30
CA ASP A 972 24.81 7.38 -29.36
C ASP A 972 26.06 8.27 -29.56
N ILE A 973 26.80 8.57 -28.49
CA ILE A 973 28.11 9.26 -28.57
C ILE A 973 29.15 8.36 -29.23
N ILE A 974 29.29 7.11 -28.82
CA ILE A 974 30.27 6.16 -29.36
C ILE A 974 30.04 5.94 -30.86
N THR A 975 28.79 5.72 -31.28
CA THR A 975 28.41 5.55 -32.69
C THR A 975 28.56 6.80 -33.55
N SER A 976 28.75 7.97 -32.93
CA SER A 976 29.00 9.21 -33.67
C SER A 976 30.43 9.28 -34.24
N PHE A 977 31.35 8.48 -33.70
CA PHE A 977 32.69 8.25 -34.24
C PHE A 977 32.70 7.02 -35.18
N PRO A 978 33.49 6.99 -36.27
CA PRO A 978 33.46 5.92 -37.26
C PRO A 978 33.98 4.56 -36.73
N PRO A 979 33.62 3.46 -37.42
CA PRO A 979 32.45 2.62 -37.14
C PRO A 979 32.70 1.64 -35.96
N SER A 980 31.80 1.63 -34.99
CA SER A 980 31.62 0.48 -34.08
C SER A 980 30.30 -0.23 -34.37
N GLU A 981 30.25 -1.50 -34.01
CA GLU A 981 29.17 -2.47 -34.25
C GLU A 981 27.80 -2.07 -33.68
N ASN A 982 26.84 -2.98 -33.82
CA ASN A 982 25.37 -2.88 -33.80
C ASN A 982 24.68 -2.29 -32.53
N LEU A 983 25.19 -1.17 -31.97
CA LEU A 983 24.69 -0.51 -30.75
C LEU A 983 23.24 0.02 -30.87
N SER A 984 22.72 0.20 -32.09
CA SER A 984 21.32 0.61 -32.30
C SER A 984 20.33 -0.45 -31.81
N ARG A 985 20.68 -1.74 -31.87
CA ARG A 985 19.84 -2.83 -31.35
C ARG A 985 19.85 -2.84 -29.82
N GLU A 986 21.00 -2.58 -29.22
CA GLU A 986 21.16 -2.46 -27.76
C GLU A 986 20.38 -1.27 -27.20
N ASN A 987 20.41 -0.12 -27.87
CA ASN A 987 19.62 1.05 -27.45
C ASN A 987 18.11 0.76 -27.43
N THR A 988 17.61 -0.08 -28.36
CA THR A 988 16.20 -0.52 -28.35
C THR A 988 15.90 -1.46 -27.18
N LEU A 989 16.86 -2.32 -26.81
CA LEU A 989 16.73 -3.19 -25.64
C LEU A 989 16.74 -2.37 -24.35
N TYR A 990 17.68 -1.44 -24.18
CA TYR A 990 17.72 -0.54 -23.02
C TYR A 990 16.45 0.31 -22.90
N ALA A 991 15.91 0.80 -24.02
CA ALA A 991 14.65 1.51 -24.01
C ALA A 991 13.48 0.62 -23.57
N SER A 992 13.51 -0.66 -23.94
CA SER A 992 12.54 -1.66 -23.47
C SER A 992 12.68 -1.89 -21.96
N GLU A 993 13.90 -1.97 -21.42
CA GLU A 993 14.13 -2.10 -19.97
C GLU A 993 13.58 -0.90 -19.17
N ILE A 994 13.72 0.33 -19.69
CA ILE A 994 13.07 1.52 -19.12
C ILE A 994 11.55 1.35 -19.13
N CYS A 995 10.99 0.91 -20.25
CA CYS A 995 9.53 0.72 -20.38
C CYS A 995 8.98 -0.36 -19.43
N LYS A 996 9.73 -1.44 -19.16
CA LYS A 996 9.37 -2.44 -18.15
C LYS A 996 9.27 -1.87 -16.73
N SER A 997 9.86 -0.72 -16.48
CA SER A 997 9.92 -0.07 -15.16
C SER A 997 8.76 0.90 -14.91
N VAL A 998 8.06 1.29 -15.99
CA VAL A 998 7.03 2.33 -16.01
C VAL A 998 5.88 1.99 -15.08
N GLU A 999 5.32 0.79 -15.16
CA GLU A 999 4.20 0.36 -14.31
C GLU A 999 4.47 0.54 -12.81
N PHE A 1000 5.65 0.10 -12.36
CA PHE A 1000 6.05 0.29 -10.96
C PHE A 1000 6.29 1.76 -10.65
N ALA A 1001 7.06 2.48 -11.45
CA ALA A 1001 7.36 3.89 -11.21
C ALA A 1001 6.08 4.73 -11.02
N TYR A 1002 5.09 4.50 -11.88
CA TYR A 1002 3.80 5.16 -11.81
C TYR A 1002 2.98 4.71 -10.58
N SER A 1003 3.07 3.45 -10.11
CA SER A 1003 2.37 3.02 -8.88
C SER A 1003 2.84 3.77 -7.62
N GLN A 1004 4.04 4.34 -7.64
CA GLN A 1004 4.65 5.08 -6.52
C GLN A 1004 4.21 6.56 -6.44
N GLY A 1005 3.15 6.94 -7.17
CA GLY A 1005 2.58 8.29 -7.15
C GLY A 1005 3.41 9.33 -7.91
N PHE A 1006 3.25 10.61 -7.53
CA PHE A 1006 3.85 11.75 -8.25
C PHE A 1006 5.37 11.65 -8.39
N GLN A 1007 6.08 11.31 -7.30
CA GLN A 1007 7.54 11.24 -7.31
C GLN A 1007 8.06 10.11 -8.21
N GLY A 1008 7.43 8.92 -8.16
CA GLY A 1008 7.81 7.82 -9.03
C GLY A 1008 7.53 8.09 -10.50
N ALA A 1009 6.38 8.69 -10.83
CA ALA A 1009 6.08 9.12 -12.21
C ALA A 1009 7.12 10.14 -12.71
N TYR A 1010 7.57 11.05 -11.84
CA TYR A 1010 8.55 12.06 -12.21
C TYR A 1010 9.96 11.51 -12.44
N THR A 1011 10.45 10.62 -11.57
CA THR A 1011 11.83 10.10 -11.64
C THR A 1011 12.12 9.38 -12.95
N ILE A 1012 11.09 8.93 -13.67
CA ILE A 1012 11.22 8.25 -14.96
C ILE A 1012 10.92 9.11 -16.18
N ILE A 1013 10.52 10.39 -16.05
CA ILE A 1013 10.19 11.25 -17.22
C ILE A 1013 11.38 11.40 -18.16
N PHE A 1014 12.56 11.71 -17.63
CA PHE A 1014 13.77 11.84 -18.43
C PHE A 1014 14.17 10.50 -19.08
N PRO A 1015 14.31 9.39 -18.32
CA PRO A 1015 14.55 8.07 -18.92
C PRO A 1015 13.54 7.68 -20.00
N LEU A 1016 12.26 7.94 -19.78
CA LEU A 1016 11.20 7.61 -20.72
C LEU A 1016 11.27 8.47 -21.99
N THR A 1017 11.72 9.71 -21.87
CA THR A 1017 11.99 10.60 -23.02
C THR A 1017 13.19 10.08 -23.84
N VAL A 1018 14.25 9.63 -23.17
CA VAL A 1018 15.39 8.98 -23.83
C VAL A 1018 14.96 7.69 -24.53
N ALA A 1019 14.18 6.84 -23.85
CA ALA A 1019 13.61 5.62 -24.41
C ALA A 1019 12.74 5.92 -25.64
N TYR A 1020 11.91 6.96 -25.58
CA TYR A 1020 11.08 7.41 -26.70
C TYR A 1020 11.90 7.74 -27.94
N LEU A 1021 13.01 8.46 -27.77
CA LEU A 1021 13.88 8.88 -28.88
C LEU A 1021 14.71 7.74 -29.46
N ALA A 1022 15.03 6.73 -28.64
CA ALA A 1022 15.80 5.55 -29.04
C ALA A 1022 14.95 4.43 -29.68
N SER A 1023 13.62 4.45 -29.52
CA SER A 1023 12.74 3.32 -29.84
C SER A 1023 12.05 3.38 -31.21
N GLY A 1024 11.60 2.20 -31.66
CA GLY A 1024 10.73 2.04 -32.83
C GLY A 1024 9.29 2.56 -32.63
N PRO A 1025 8.46 2.56 -33.70
CA PRO A 1025 7.10 3.10 -33.67
C PRO A 1025 6.17 2.49 -32.62
N GLU A 1026 6.29 1.18 -32.37
CA GLU A 1026 5.44 0.44 -31.43
C GLU A 1026 5.66 0.88 -29.98
N ILE A 1027 6.90 0.86 -29.50
CA ILE A 1027 7.28 1.35 -28.16
C ILE A 1027 6.94 2.84 -28.01
N ARG A 1028 7.17 3.66 -29.05
CA ARG A 1028 6.79 5.09 -29.01
C ARG A 1028 5.28 5.29 -28.83
N SER A 1029 4.46 4.52 -29.54
CA SER A 1029 3.00 4.56 -29.36
C SER A 1029 2.61 4.18 -27.94
N TRP A 1030 3.22 3.13 -27.40
CA TRP A 1030 2.97 2.68 -26.04
C TRP A 1030 3.37 3.72 -24.98
N ILE A 1031 4.56 4.32 -25.12
CA ILE A 1031 5.03 5.41 -24.25
C ILE A 1031 4.07 6.61 -24.30
N ARG A 1032 3.44 6.90 -25.46
CA ARG A 1032 2.48 8.01 -25.60
C ARG A 1032 1.16 7.74 -24.87
N ASP A 1033 0.67 6.52 -24.92
CA ASP A 1033 -0.62 6.15 -24.34
C ASP A 1033 -0.56 5.98 -22.82
N TRP A 1034 0.62 5.69 -22.27
CA TRP A 1034 0.80 5.44 -20.84
C TRP A 1034 0.51 6.67 -19.95
N PRO A 1035 1.10 7.86 -20.20
CA PRO A 1035 0.83 9.06 -19.41
C PRO A 1035 -0.65 9.47 -19.43
N ARG A 1036 -1.34 9.31 -20.57
CA ARG A 1036 -2.78 9.63 -20.70
C ARG A 1036 -3.67 8.85 -19.73
N LYS A 1037 -3.27 7.61 -19.37
CA LYS A 1037 -3.97 6.80 -18.36
C LYS A 1037 -3.76 7.35 -16.94
N PHE A 1038 -2.64 8.04 -16.71
CA PHE A 1038 -2.18 8.52 -15.41
C PHE A 1038 -2.62 9.97 -15.11
N ASP A 1039 -2.70 10.81 -16.15
CA ASP A 1039 -3.12 12.22 -16.05
C ASP A 1039 -4.54 12.38 -15.46
N LYS A 1040 -5.36 11.32 -15.54
CA LYS A 1040 -6.70 11.25 -14.92
C LYS A 1040 -6.66 11.29 -13.38
N TYR A 1041 -5.54 10.92 -12.76
CA TYR A 1041 -5.41 10.75 -11.31
C TYR A 1041 -4.68 11.90 -10.61
N PHE A 1042 -3.78 12.61 -11.30
CA PHE A 1042 -2.90 13.60 -10.67
C PHE A 1042 -2.95 15.00 -11.32
N ASP A 1043 -3.80 15.21 -12.35
CA ASP A 1043 -3.93 16.48 -13.09
C ASP A 1043 -2.59 17.04 -13.62
N ILE A 1044 -1.66 16.15 -13.92
CA ILE A 1044 -0.42 16.44 -14.64
C ILE A 1044 -0.72 16.23 -16.11
N LYS A 1045 -0.06 16.96 -17.02
CA LYS A 1045 -0.25 16.78 -18.47
C LYS A 1045 1.00 16.19 -19.11
N VAL A 1046 1.48 15.06 -18.57
CA VAL A 1046 2.75 14.44 -19.01
C VAL A 1046 2.66 13.96 -20.45
N TRP A 1047 1.49 13.47 -20.90
CA TRP A 1047 1.24 13.10 -22.29
C TRP A 1047 1.55 14.19 -23.34
N GLN A 1048 1.41 15.47 -22.97
CA GLN A 1048 1.67 16.60 -23.88
C GLN A 1048 3.15 16.71 -24.26
N VAL A 1049 4.06 16.11 -23.48
CA VAL A 1049 5.47 15.97 -23.80
C VAL A 1049 5.64 15.22 -25.12
N PHE A 1050 5.01 14.05 -25.22
CA PHE A 1050 5.17 13.14 -26.36
C PHE A 1050 4.38 13.61 -27.59
N GLU A 1051 3.21 14.22 -27.42
CA GLU A 1051 2.47 14.81 -28.56
C GLU A 1051 3.23 15.93 -29.28
N LYS A 1052 3.90 16.81 -28.52
CA LYS A 1052 4.70 17.89 -29.11
C LYS A 1052 5.92 17.36 -29.86
N MET A 1053 6.48 16.23 -29.43
CA MET A 1053 7.58 15.57 -30.13
C MET A 1053 7.12 15.06 -31.50
N ASP A 1054 5.93 14.46 -31.58
CA ASP A 1054 5.35 13.99 -32.86
C ASP A 1054 4.93 15.15 -33.78
N ALA A 1055 4.36 16.22 -33.23
CA ALA A 1055 4.01 17.41 -34.00
C ALA A 1055 5.23 18.09 -34.64
N LYS A 1056 6.37 18.08 -33.94
CA LYS A 1056 7.66 18.52 -34.52
C LYS A 1056 8.22 17.50 -35.51
N GLY A 1057 7.89 16.22 -35.36
CA GLY A 1057 8.26 15.12 -36.26
C GLY A 1057 7.72 15.19 -37.69
N GLY A 1058 6.86 16.17 -38.03
CA GLY A 1058 6.38 16.42 -39.40
C GLY A 1058 7.05 17.60 -40.13
N ILE A 1059 7.85 18.43 -39.44
CA ILE A 1059 8.45 19.66 -40.01
C ILE A 1059 9.99 19.57 -40.08
N ILE A 1060 10.58 18.45 -39.66
CA ILE A 1060 12.04 18.24 -39.62
C ILE A 1060 12.55 17.58 -40.92
N GLN A 1061 12.02 18.00 -42.08
CA GLN A 1061 12.64 17.74 -43.40
C GLN A 1061 13.05 19.02 -44.14
N LYS A 1062 12.70 20.23 -43.66
CA LYS A 1062 12.89 21.47 -44.44
C LYS A 1062 13.92 22.48 -43.95
N ARG A 1063 14.67 22.25 -42.88
CA ARG A 1063 15.81 23.11 -42.52
C ARG A 1063 17.13 22.34 -42.67
N ARG A 1064 17.54 22.14 -43.93
CA ARG A 1064 18.95 21.95 -44.28
C ARG A 1064 19.60 23.32 -44.49
N TYR A 1065 20.81 23.45 -43.96
CA TYR A 1065 21.72 24.59 -44.01
C TYR A 1065 21.85 25.30 -45.37
N GLY A 1066 21.98 26.62 -45.33
CA GLY A 1066 22.84 27.39 -46.25
C GLY A 1066 22.28 28.74 -46.68
N ARG A 1067 23.06 29.82 -46.40
CA ARG A 1067 22.94 31.23 -46.85
C ARG A 1067 21.86 32.06 -46.13
N ASP A 1068 22.09 33.29 -45.64
CA ASP A 1068 23.14 34.28 -45.88
C ASP A 1068 23.39 35.14 -44.63
N GLU A 1069 24.66 35.49 -44.45
CA GLU A 1069 25.20 36.43 -43.46
C GLU A 1069 25.02 37.91 -43.89
N ALA A 1070 23.97 38.24 -44.67
CA ALA A 1070 23.88 39.52 -45.37
C ALA A 1070 22.50 40.21 -45.39
N GLU A 1071 21.50 39.74 -44.63
CA GLU A 1071 20.15 40.33 -44.63
C GLU A 1071 19.83 41.15 -43.37
N CYS A 1072 20.85 41.65 -42.67
CA CYS A 1072 20.71 42.55 -41.52
C CYS A 1072 20.86 44.04 -41.86
N ASN A 1073 20.91 44.42 -43.14
CA ASN A 1073 21.00 45.82 -43.57
C ASN A 1073 20.15 46.08 -44.83
N ARG A 1074 19.18 47.01 -44.71
CA ARG A 1074 18.15 47.43 -45.71
C ARG A 1074 16.96 46.46 -45.72
N VAL A 1075 15.83 46.77 -45.09
CA VAL A 1075 14.93 47.86 -45.46
C VAL A 1075 14.36 48.52 -44.21
N GLY A 1076 14.76 49.77 -43.95
CA GLY A 1076 14.06 50.63 -43.00
C GLY A 1076 12.93 51.38 -43.70
N LEU A 1077 11.73 51.29 -43.15
CA LEU A 1077 10.70 52.33 -43.26
C LEU A 1077 9.88 52.44 -41.94
N ILE A 1078 10.36 53.33 -41.06
CA ILE A 1078 9.61 54.39 -40.33
C ILE A 1078 8.65 54.00 -39.16
N ASN A 1079 9.05 54.40 -37.94
CA ASN A 1079 8.28 54.67 -36.70
C ASN A 1079 7.39 55.95 -36.80
N PRO A 1080 6.67 56.43 -35.75
CA PRO A 1080 5.48 55.96 -34.97
C PRO A 1080 4.35 57.08 -34.99
N PRO A 1081 3.18 57.07 -34.27
CA PRO A 1081 2.94 56.94 -32.80
C PRO A 1081 1.74 55.99 -32.44
N ASN A 1082 1.39 55.51 -31.24
CA ASN A 1082 1.58 55.86 -29.83
C ASN A 1082 1.25 54.61 -28.96
N THR A 1083 2.07 54.34 -27.92
CA THR A 1083 1.77 53.91 -26.51
C THR A 1083 0.45 53.16 -26.22
N ASP A 1084 0.31 52.00 -25.57
CA ASP A 1084 1.00 51.24 -24.49
C ASP A 1084 0.38 49.81 -24.49
N ALA A 1085 0.88 48.71 -23.93
CA ALA A 1085 2.16 48.23 -23.40
C ALA A 1085 1.93 46.73 -23.07
N ASN A 1086 2.28 45.83 -23.99
CA ASN A 1086 2.32 44.37 -23.78
C ASN A 1086 3.79 43.96 -23.62
N HIS A 1087 4.35 44.07 -22.41
CA HIS A 1087 5.64 43.46 -22.04
C HIS A 1087 5.76 43.32 -20.52
N MET A 1088 5.42 42.13 -20.01
CA MET A 1088 5.97 41.59 -18.77
C MET A 1088 6.31 40.12 -19.02
N TYR A 1089 7.25 39.59 -18.24
CA TYR A 1089 7.64 38.17 -18.14
C TYR A 1089 8.84 37.71 -18.98
N SER A 1090 10.01 38.29 -18.68
CA SER A 1090 11.26 37.52 -18.52
C SER A 1090 12.13 38.16 -17.44
N VAL A 1091 12.24 37.51 -16.27
CA VAL A 1091 13.30 37.70 -15.27
C VAL A 1091 13.72 36.30 -14.82
#